data_AF-A0A1V0A2Y2-F1
#
_entry.id   AF-A0A1V0A2Y2-F1
#
_cell.length_a   1.000
_cell.length_b   1.000
_cell.length_c   1.000
_cell.angle_alpha   90.00
_cell.angle_beta   90.00
_cell.angle_gamma   90.00
#
_symmetry.space_group_name_H-M   'P 1'
#
loop_
_entity.id
_entity.type
_entity.pdbx_description
1 polymer ?
#
loop_
_entity_poly.entity_id
_entity_poly.type
_entity_poly.pdbx_seq_one_letter_code
_entity_poly.pdbx_strand_id
1 'polypeptide(L)'
;MRIFAALTLATALLCVSPAAPAAATSSGTAAPGSATVVPVQVTGAPAKRFNLVILGDGYTEAEQARFRADADRHLNVMWSIEPFKSYRNYINVYRVDIVSGESGISCDPGLDAPRRTTPLSMGFWGRCNPASVQRLITMDNAAATRYADLVTGTTSGNRQILALANSGTYGGAGGSYATASGSNSMSALISPHELGHSLGGLQDEYDYYQRGVPGGAYTGGEPASAHHTLLTEREMLDQRGKWWRWLGEPSESGGRIGRYEGGLYYTTGVWRPSAHSMMKTLGYYFDQVSREVMTQRITAKTMLVQDATPADGPVGADRVLWVEPMRPVGHSLVTTWSVDGKDLPGDRDSLDLRTLGLAPGTHTVTATVSDPTEFVRDPAVRAAMTRTRTWTVDTAITTPPDGLQPEIVSATPTDRPVGRDDVVYVETTHPAATVPDVTWTLNGRTYHGTDLDLGALDAGSGPLTATLGGRTLTWAVDAATPSTAYELSKPLARSGDTYVYNGPFTMRLTGTDDRDGHVVSESRVDGDGWFNYFGWPTSSELPWTFSEQGTVIDSLVYGKLPRGRHVVEYRSIDAAGNYGKARSFTVTTIAPPPACTSTVTGTHRGPLTVTGGVTCLDGAQVTGVVTVRPGASLVVKGGRITGAVTADRPAEVHLLGARVDGALAVHGAATLTIAGADLRGAALLTGGGGTAVLTGSTVKGALACQGVRPADLGVPNTVKGGDRCGDLADGRPAGHAYEAVRHTGR
;
A
#
# COMPACT_ATOMS: atom_id res chain seq x y z
N MET A 1 65.51 33.41 15.19
CA MET A 1 66.86 32.92 14.84
C MET A 1 66.72 32.11 13.56
N ARG A 2 67.36 32.56 12.46
CA ARG A 2 67.50 31.92 11.12
C ARG A 2 66.22 31.80 10.26
N ILE A 3 66.20 31.92 8.93
CA ILE A 3 66.93 32.60 7.84
C ILE A 3 66.01 32.40 6.61
N PHE A 4 65.92 33.38 5.71
CA PHE A 4 65.23 33.31 4.41
C PHE A 4 66.01 32.46 3.38
N ALA A 5 65.30 31.73 2.51
CA ALA A 5 65.55 31.48 1.06
C ALA A 5 64.57 30.39 0.58
N ALA A 6 63.54 30.69 -0.22
CA ALA A 6 63.49 30.88 -1.68
C ALA A 6 63.36 29.57 -2.48
N LEU A 7 62.23 29.39 -3.18
CA LEU A 7 62.21 28.64 -4.45
C LEU A 7 61.13 29.19 -5.40
N THR A 8 61.60 29.42 -6.61
CA THR A 8 61.00 30.02 -7.81
C THR A 8 59.90 29.17 -8.45
N LEU A 9 58.78 29.79 -8.84
CA LEU A 9 57.80 29.20 -9.76
C LEU A 9 58.00 29.78 -11.16
N ALA A 10 58.29 28.93 -12.13
CA ALA A 10 58.30 29.25 -13.55
C ALA A 10 56.93 28.92 -14.17
N THR A 11 56.44 29.87 -14.96
CA THR A 11 55.20 29.88 -15.75
C THR A 11 55.20 28.87 -16.90
N ALA A 12 54.06 28.22 -17.13
CA ALA A 12 53.68 27.67 -18.44
C ALA A 12 52.36 28.32 -18.89
N LEU A 13 52.40 28.94 -20.08
CA LEU A 13 51.28 29.59 -20.76
C LEU A 13 50.24 28.56 -21.20
N LEU A 14 48.97 28.80 -20.86
CA LEU A 14 47.80 28.20 -21.52
C LEU A 14 47.11 29.30 -22.34
N CYS A 15 47.02 29.07 -23.66
CA CYS A 15 46.30 29.92 -24.59
C CYS A 15 44.79 29.80 -24.33
N VAL A 16 44.14 30.92 -24.00
CA VAL A 16 42.69 31.01 -23.84
C VAL A 16 42.08 31.44 -25.17
N SER A 17 41.25 30.58 -25.77
CA SER A 17 40.37 30.95 -26.88
C SER A 17 39.25 31.90 -26.37
N PRO A 18 38.80 32.89 -27.16
CA PRO A 18 37.80 33.84 -26.70
C PRO A 18 36.45 33.16 -26.53
N ALA A 19 35.89 33.23 -25.32
CA ALA A 19 34.54 32.79 -25.02
C ALA A 19 33.53 33.62 -25.83
N ALA A 20 32.59 32.93 -26.48
CA ALA A 20 31.39 33.55 -27.04
C ALA A 20 30.60 34.25 -25.91
N PRO A 21 29.96 35.41 -26.17
CA PRO A 21 29.21 36.11 -25.14
C PRO A 21 28.05 35.24 -24.68
N ALA A 22 27.99 34.99 -23.36
CA ALA A 22 26.85 34.37 -22.71
C ALA A 22 25.60 35.20 -23.02
N ALA A 23 24.65 34.60 -23.73
CA ALA A 23 23.31 35.16 -23.85
C ALA A 23 22.71 35.20 -22.44
N ALA A 24 22.44 36.40 -21.94
CA ALA A 24 21.66 36.60 -20.73
C ALA A 24 20.26 35.99 -20.96
N THR A 25 19.98 34.86 -20.32
CA THR A 25 18.62 34.31 -20.24
C THR A 25 17.80 35.21 -19.32
N SER A 26 16.81 35.88 -19.90
CA SER A 26 15.81 36.65 -19.16
C SER A 26 15.05 35.73 -18.19
N SER A 27 15.15 35.99 -16.89
CA SER A 27 14.35 35.38 -15.83
C SER A 27 12.91 35.92 -15.84
N GLY A 28 12.13 35.58 -16.86
CA GLY A 28 10.69 35.82 -16.90
C GLY A 28 9.93 34.72 -16.16
N THR A 29 8.99 35.09 -15.29
CA THR A 29 8.01 34.17 -14.69
C THR A 29 7.23 33.45 -15.81
N ALA A 30 7.16 32.13 -15.75
CA ALA A 30 6.46 31.30 -16.73
C ALA A 30 4.97 31.67 -16.80
N ALA A 31 4.44 31.83 -18.02
CA ALA A 31 3.04 32.21 -18.21
C ALA A 31 2.08 31.05 -17.83
N PRO A 32 0.86 31.34 -17.32
CA PRO A 32 -0.17 30.32 -17.14
C PRO A 32 -0.44 29.53 -18.42
N GLY A 33 -0.54 28.21 -18.30
CA GLY A 33 -0.68 27.27 -19.42
C GLY A 33 0.63 26.89 -20.10
N SER A 34 1.77 27.48 -19.70
CA SER A 34 3.08 26.93 -20.08
C SER A 34 3.25 25.53 -19.46
N ALA A 35 3.85 24.63 -20.22
CA ALA A 35 3.98 23.23 -19.83
C ALA A 35 5.36 22.67 -20.19
N THR A 36 5.94 21.89 -19.28
CA THR A 36 7.21 21.18 -19.51
C THR A 36 7.00 19.68 -19.34
N VAL A 37 7.40 18.89 -20.34
CA VAL A 37 7.40 17.42 -20.24
C VAL A 37 8.67 16.98 -19.52
N VAL A 38 8.51 16.25 -18.43
CA VAL A 38 9.59 15.69 -17.63
C VAL A 38 9.47 14.16 -17.64
N PRO A 39 10.42 13.44 -18.25
CA PRO A 39 10.52 12.00 -18.10
C PRO A 39 10.80 11.65 -16.63
N VAL A 40 9.95 10.81 -16.04
CA VAL A 40 10.12 10.33 -14.65
C VAL A 40 10.65 8.90 -14.64
N GLN A 41 10.17 8.08 -15.58
CA GLN A 41 10.64 6.73 -15.82
C GLN A 41 10.48 6.41 -17.30
N VAL A 42 11.54 6.04 -17.99
CA VAL A 42 11.46 5.61 -19.40
C VAL A 42 12.17 4.27 -19.54
N THR A 43 11.41 3.23 -19.84
CA THR A 43 11.88 1.84 -19.95
C THR A 43 11.91 1.35 -21.39
N GLY A 44 11.63 2.23 -22.36
CA GLY A 44 11.70 1.94 -23.79
C GLY A 44 10.96 2.99 -24.63
N ALA A 45 11.00 2.82 -25.95
CA ALA A 45 10.34 3.72 -26.89
C ALA A 45 8.85 3.89 -26.55
N PRO A 46 8.30 5.12 -26.48
CA PRO A 46 6.90 5.37 -26.12
C PRO A 46 5.89 4.57 -26.95
N ALA A 47 6.17 4.36 -28.24
CA ALA A 47 5.29 3.60 -29.13
C ALA A 47 5.16 2.11 -28.75
N LYS A 48 6.15 1.55 -28.05
CA LYS A 48 6.19 0.13 -27.65
C LYS A 48 5.98 -0.09 -26.15
N ARG A 49 5.53 0.93 -25.41
CA ARG A 49 5.28 0.88 -23.95
C ARG A 49 3.87 1.34 -23.62
N PHE A 50 3.39 0.95 -22.44
CA PHE A 50 2.31 1.67 -21.79
C PHE A 50 2.86 3.01 -21.28
N ASN A 51 2.17 4.13 -21.54
CA ASN A 51 2.59 5.46 -21.11
C ASN A 51 1.58 6.04 -20.12
N LEU A 52 2.01 6.23 -18.87
CA LEU A 52 1.27 6.98 -17.87
C LEU A 52 1.72 8.44 -17.92
N VAL A 53 0.79 9.34 -18.24
CA VAL A 53 1.05 10.78 -18.27
C VAL A 53 0.37 11.44 -17.07
N ILE A 54 1.18 12.02 -16.19
CA ILE A 54 0.73 12.72 -14.99
C ILE A 54 0.68 14.21 -15.26
N LEU A 55 -0.48 14.83 -15.07
CA LEU A 55 -0.70 16.26 -15.26
C LEU A 55 -0.95 16.93 -13.91
N GLY A 56 -0.42 18.13 -13.70
CA GLY A 56 -0.76 18.96 -12.53
C GLY A 56 -1.73 20.07 -12.90
N ASP A 57 -2.72 20.35 -12.05
CA ASP A 57 -3.62 21.51 -12.20
C ASP A 57 -3.81 22.24 -10.87
N GLY A 58 -3.92 23.56 -10.93
CA GLY A 58 -3.96 24.42 -9.75
C GLY A 58 -2.61 24.59 -9.05
N TYR A 59 -1.51 24.14 -9.64
CA TYR A 59 -0.15 24.43 -9.15
C TYR A 59 0.42 25.62 -9.92
N THR A 60 0.66 26.72 -9.21
CA THR A 60 1.34 27.90 -9.78
C THR A 60 2.81 27.59 -10.09
N GLU A 61 3.53 28.52 -10.73
CA GLU A 61 4.97 28.39 -11.00
C GLU A 61 5.76 28.12 -9.69
N ALA A 62 5.44 28.83 -8.62
CA ALA A 62 6.06 28.67 -7.31
C ALA A 62 5.74 27.33 -6.63
N GLU A 63 4.68 26.64 -7.06
CA GLU A 63 4.21 25.39 -6.47
C GLU A 63 4.60 24.16 -7.29
N GLN A 64 5.35 24.30 -8.38
CA GLN A 64 5.77 23.15 -9.19
C GLN A 64 6.59 22.16 -8.36
N ALA A 65 7.41 22.62 -7.40
CA ALA A 65 8.11 21.71 -6.48
C ALA A 65 7.15 20.84 -5.64
N ARG A 66 5.99 21.38 -5.25
CA ARG A 66 4.94 20.62 -4.55
C ARG A 66 4.28 19.60 -5.49
N PHE A 67 3.96 19.99 -6.73
CA PHE A 67 3.42 19.05 -7.72
C PHE A 67 4.37 17.85 -7.94
N ARG A 68 5.68 18.11 -8.02
CA ARG A 68 6.69 17.04 -8.12
C ARG A 68 6.62 16.09 -6.92
N ALA A 69 6.61 16.62 -5.71
CA ALA A 69 6.52 15.82 -4.50
C ALA A 69 5.21 15.02 -4.41
N ASP A 70 4.08 15.62 -4.81
CA ASP A 70 2.79 14.93 -4.86
C ASP A 70 2.82 13.78 -5.89
N ALA A 71 3.34 14.03 -7.11
CA ALA A 71 3.49 13.02 -8.15
C ALA A 71 4.41 11.87 -7.71
N ASP A 72 5.55 12.18 -7.10
CA ASP A 72 6.51 11.17 -6.62
C ASP A 72 5.89 10.30 -5.51
N ARG A 73 5.15 10.90 -4.57
CA ARG A 73 4.43 10.17 -3.52
C ARG A 73 3.37 9.23 -4.12
N HIS A 74 2.57 9.72 -5.06
CA HIS A 74 1.54 8.91 -5.73
C HIS A 74 2.14 7.74 -6.51
N LEU A 75 3.25 7.97 -7.22
CA LEU A 75 3.96 6.93 -7.95
C LEU A 75 4.57 5.88 -7.01
N ASN A 76 5.21 6.28 -5.92
CA ASN A 76 5.82 5.33 -4.98
C ASN A 76 4.77 4.42 -4.31
N VAL A 77 3.61 4.96 -3.93
CA VAL A 77 2.50 4.12 -3.43
C VAL A 77 1.97 3.21 -4.53
N MET A 78 1.81 3.70 -5.76
CA MET A 78 1.38 2.85 -6.88
C MET A 78 2.36 1.69 -7.14
N TRP A 79 3.67 1.94 -7.03
CA TRP A 79 4.71 0.92 -7.18
C TRP A 79 4.81 -0.07 -6.03
N SER A 80 4.10 0.17 -4.91
CA SER A 80 3.96 -0.83 -3.84
C SER A 80 2.74 -1.72 -4.01
N ILE A 81 1.89 -1.48 -5.01
CA ILE A 81 0.61 -2.18 -5.23
C ILE A 81 0.69 -3.07 -6.47
N GLU A 82 0.31 -4.34 -6.33
CA GLU A 82 0.15 -5.23 -7.47
C GLU A 82 -1.11 -4.92 -8.29
N PRO A 83 -1.08 -5.01 -9.63
CA PRO A 83 0.03 -5.48 -10.46
C PRO A 83 0.99 -4.36 -10.95
N PHE A 84 0.79 -3.11 -10.52
CA PHE A 84 1.66 -2.00 -10.94
C PHE A 84 3.12 -2.21 -10.54
N LYS A 85 3.35 -2.80 -9.36
CA LYS A 85 4.67 -3.21 -8.88
C LYS A 85 5.36 -4.17 -9.85
N SER A 86 4.80 -5.36 -10.07
CA SER A 86 5.44 -6.39 -10.92
C SER A 86 5.59 -5.96 -12.37
N TYR A 87 4.68 -5.13 -12.89
CA TYR A 87 4.70 -4.67 -14.29
C TYR A 87 5.29 -3.26 -14.46
N ARG A 88 6.00 -2.72 -13.47
CA ARG A 88 6.56 -1.36 -13.51
C ARG A 88 7.38 -1.09 -14.77
N ASN A 89 8.13 -2.09 -15.25
CA ASN A 89 8.94 -1.99 -16.48
C ASN A 89 8.12 -1.86 -17.77
N TYR A 90 6.82 -2.14 -17.75
CA TYR A 90 5.95 -1.98 -18.92
C TYR A 90 5.55 -0.52 -19.12
N ILE A 91 5.78 0.32 -18.11
CA ILE A 91 5.22 1.65 -17.98
C ILE A 91 6.32 2.69 -18.11
N ASN A 92 6.19 3.54 -19.13
CA ASN A 92 6.84 4.84 -19.13
C ASN A 92 5.99 5.82 -18.33
N VAL A 93 6.62 6.65 -17.53
CA VAL A 93 5.98 7.74 -16.79
C VAL A 93 6.54 9.07 -17.24
N TYR A 94 5.63 9.96 -17.64
CA TYR A 94 5.93 11.34 -17.96
C TYR A 94 5.10 12.24 -17.06
N ARG A 95 5.74 13.22 -16.44
CA ARG A 95 5.07 14.32 -15.75
C ARG A 95 5.02 15.52 -16.67
N VAL A 96 3.88 16.20 -16.72
CA VAL A 96 3.73 17.46 -17.45
C VAL A 96 3.50 18.57 -16.43
N ASP A 97 4.53 19.40 -16.25
CA ASP A 97 4.58 20.51 -15.30
C ASP A 97 3.83 21.68 -15.92
N ILE A 98 2.51 21.74 -15.70
CA ILE A 98 1.64 22.78 -16.23
C ILE A 98 1.53 23.92 -15.20
N VAL A 99 1.91 25.13 -15.60
CA VAL A 99 1.83 26.31 -14.74
C VAL A 99 0.39 26.82 -14.71
N SER A 100 -0.24 26.81 -13.55
CA SER A 100 -1.56 27.42 -13.33
C SER A 100 -1.45 28.90 -12.96
N GLY A 101 -2.42 29.71 -13.38
CA GLY A 101 -2.48 31.13 -13.00
C GLY A 101 -2.97 31.36 -11.57
N GLU A 102 -3.63 30.36 -10.99
CA GLU A 102 -4.20 30.40 -9.64
C GLU A 102 -3.81 29.12 -8.88
N SER A 103 -3.58 29.25 -7.58
CA SER A 103 -3.35 28.11 -6.68
C SER A 103 -4.69 27.47 -6.28
N GLY A 104 -4.77 26.16 -6.38
CA GLY A 104 -5.95 25.34 -6.08
C GLY A 104 -6.89 25.12 -7.26
N ILE A 105 -7.97 24.35 -7.05
CA ILE A 105 -8.97 24.02 -8.08
C ILE A 105 -10.38 24.54 -7.71
N SER A 106 -11.34 24.55 -8.64
CA SER A 106 -12.66 25.13 -8.38
C SER A 106 -13.48 24.39 -7.31
N CYS A 107 -14.26 25.13 -6.52
CA CYS A 107 -15.21 24.60 -5.53
C CYS A 107 -14.58 23.67 -4.47
N ASP A 108 -13.37 24.01 -4.04
CA ASP A 108 -12.61 23.32 -3.00
C ASP A 108 -12.55 24.17 -1.71
N PRO A 109 -13.06 23.69 -0.55
CA PRO A 109 -13.60 22.35 -0.30
C PRO A 109 -15.12 22.19 -0.58
N GLY A 110 -15.80 23.26 -0.97
CA GLY A 110 -17.26 23.30 -1.12
C GLY A 110 -17.75 24.17 -2.29
N LEU A 111 -19.05 24.08 -2.61
CA LEU A 111 -19.68 24.82 -3.71
C LEU A 111 -19.69 26.35 -3.52
N ASP A 112 -19.52 26.80 -2.29
CA ASP A 112 -19.36 28.20 -1.88
C ASP A 112 -17.93 28.73 -2.06
N ALA A 113 -16.96 27.83 -2.28
CA ALA A 113 -15.59 28.22 -2.57
C ALA A 113 -15.42 28.81 -3.98
N PRO A 114 -14.36 29.61 -4.23
CA PRO A 114 -14.14 30.25 -5.51
C PRO A 114 -14.08 29.28 -6.69
N ARG A 115 -14.55 29.75 -7.85
CA ARG A 115 -14.23 29.14 -9.14
C ARG A 115 -12.88 29.69 -9.59
N ARG A 116 -11.99 28.79 -9.97
CA ARG A 116 -10.61 29.08 -10.40
C ARG A 116 -10.46 28.77 -11.88
N THR A 117 -9.68 29.58 -12.59
CA THR A 117 -9.37 29.41 -14.00
C THR A 117 -8.01 28.74 -14.13
N THR A 118 -8.02 27.41 -14.17
CA THR A 118 -6.82 26.58 -14.28
C THR A 118 -6.71 25.93 -15.66
N PRO A 119 -5.49 25.57 -16.12
CA PRO A 119 -5.25 24.97 -17.44
C PRO A 119 -6.10 23.74 -17.79
N LEU A 120 -6.42 22.88 -16.81
CA LEU A 120 -7.30 21.72 -17.00
C LEU A 120 -8.72 21.96 -16.49
N SER A 121 -9.01 23.15 -15.94
CA SER A 121 -10.31 23.52 -15.36
C SER A 121 -10.83 22.50 -14.33
N MET A 122 -9.93 21.96 -13.50
CA MET A 122 -10.29 20.99 -12.47
C MET A 122 -11.22 21.63 -11.43
N GLY A 123 -12.13 20.80 -10.91
CA GLY A 123 -13.02 21.21 -9.82
C GLY A 123 -13.76 20.04 -9.19
N PHE A 124 -14.02 20.15 -7.89
CA PHE A 124 -14.90 19.24 -7.16
C PHE A 124 -16.35 19.37 -7.65
N TRP A 125 -17.22 18.47 -7.19
CA TRP A 125 -18.63 18.43 -7.59
C TRP A 125 -18.81 18.31 -9.12
N GLY A 126 -17.91 17.62 -9.81
CA GLY A 126 -17.92 17.55 -11.27
C GLY A 126 -17.87 18.92 -11.94
N ARG A 127 -16.92 19.77 -11.52
CA ARG A 127 -16.80 21.20 -11.90
C ARG A 127 -17.96 22.07 -11.41
N CYS A 128 -18.17 22.06 -10.09
CA CYS A 128 -19.12 22.93 -9.38
C CYS A 128 -20.60 22.68 -9.71
N ASN A 129 -20.99 21.45 -10.03
CA ASN A 129 -22.38 21.06 -10.23
C ASN A 129 -23.02 20.62 -8.89
N PRO A 130 -24.00 21.36 -8.35
CA PRO A 130 -24.64 21.02 -7.06
C PRO A 130 -25.38 19.67 -7.06
N ALA A 131 -25.67 19.10 -8.23
CA ALA A 131 -26.28 17.77 -8.35
C ALA A 131 -25.26 16.62 -8.38
N SER A 132 -23.96 16.92 -8.34
CA SER A 132 -22.89 15.92 -8.32
C SER A 132 -22.51 15.53 -6.89
N VAL A 133 -21.75 14.45 -6.73
CA VAL A 133 -21.18 14.08 -5.43
C VAL A 133 -19.96 14.96 -5.12
N GLN A 134 -19.83 15.44 -3.88
CA GLN A 134 -18.77 16.37 -3.46
C GLN A 134 -17.37 15.95 -3.91
N ARG A 135 -16.99 14.69 -3.65
CA ARG A 135 -15.66 14.13 -3.89
C ARG A 135 -15.28 13.98 -5.36
N LEU A 136 -16.21 14.17 -6.29
CA LEU A 136 -15.97 13.96 -7.72
C LEU A 136 -15.14 15.13 -8.27
N ILE A 137 -13.86 14.89 -8.48
CA ILE A 137 -12.96 15.82 -9.18
C ILE A 137 -13.05 15.49 -10.67
N THR A 138 -13.40 16.45 -11.51
CA THR A 138 -13.33 16.26 -12.97
C THR A 138 -12.50 17.36 -13.62
N MET A 139 -12.07 17.13 -14.85
CA MET A 139 -11.25 18.03 -15.65
C MET A 139 -11.82 18.19 -17.06
N ASP A 140 -11.31 19.17 -17.81
CA ASP A 140 -11.49 19.26 -19.25
C ASP A 140 -10.59 18.21 -19.94
N ASN A 141 -11.21 17.13 -20.44
CA ASN A 141 -10.50 16.06 -21.13
C ASN A 141 -9.80 16.52 -22.41
N ALA A 142 -10.35 17.50 -23.14
CA ALA A 142 -9.70 18.02 -24.34
C ALA A 142 -8.43 18.77 -23.96
N ALA A 143 -8.45 19.54 -22.87
CA ALA A 143 -7.26 20.17 -22.32
C ALA A 143 -6.22 19.14 -21.87
N ALA A 144 -6.64 18.13 -21.12
CA ALA A 144 -5.77 17.05 -20.69
C ALA A 144 -5.10 16.33 -21.86
N THR A 145 -5.85 16.01 -22.92
CA THR A 145 -5.30 15.40 -24.14
C THR A 145 -4.29 16.32 -24.82
N ARG A 146 -4.58 17.62 -24.99
CA ARG A 146 -3.61 18.57 -25.60
C ARG A 146 -2.28 18.60 -24.86
N TYR A 147 -2.29 18.64 -23.52
CA TYR A 147 -1.06 18.64 -22.74
C TYR A 147 -0.36 17.27 -22.76
N ALA A 148 -1.12 16.17 -22.74
CA ALA A 148 -0.55 14.84 -22.85
C ALA A 148 0.07 14.57 -24.24
N ASP A 149 -0.42 15.21 -25.30
CA ASP A 149 0.13 15.13 -26.66
C ASP A 149 1.49 15.81 -26.82
N LEU A 150 1.94 16.59 -25.83
CA LEU A 150 3.32 17.06 -25.75
C LEU A 150 4.32 15.90 -25.56
N VAL A 151 3.84 14.74 -25.06
CA VAL A 151 4.64 13.52 -24.95
C VAL A 151 4.65 12.78 -26.29
N THR A 152 5.65 13.08 -27.11
CA THR A 152 5.80 12.52 -28.46
C THR A 152 5.93 10.99 -28.47
N GLY A 153 5.38 10.34 -29.49
CA GLY A 153 5.44 8.87 -29.65
C GLY A 153 4.39 8.09 -28.85
N THR A 154 3.58 8.79 -28.04
CA THR A 154 2.41 8.19 -27.38
C THR A 154 1.16 8.27 -28.27
N THR A 155 0.20 7.39 -28.02
CA THR A 155 -1.11 7.36 -28.70
C THR A 155 -2.21 7.18 -27.65
N SER A 156 -3.47 7.47 -28.00
CA SER A 156 -4.59 7.15 -27.10
C SER A 156 -4.71 5.66 -26.78
N GLY A 157 -4.23 4.78 -27.66
CA GLY A 157 -4.24 3.33 -27.48
C GLY A 157 -3.32 2.87 -26.36
N ASN A 158 -2.11 3.41 -26.29
CA ASN A 158 -1.06 3.01 -25.34
C ASN A 158 -0.81 4.03 -24.21
N ARG A 159 -1.68 5.03 -24.04
CA ARG A 159 -1.58 6.06 -23.00
C ARG A 159 -2.73 5.97 -22.01
N GLN A 160 -2.46 6.38 -20.76
CA GLN A 160 -3.44 6.69 -19.72
C GLN A 160 -3.04 8.02 -19.08
N ILE A 161 -4.03 8.87 -18.75
CA ILE A 161 -3.80 10.15 -18.08
C ILE A 161 -4.25 10.04 -16.62
N LEU A 162 -3.41 10.56 -15.72
CA LEU A 162 -3.72 10.83 -14.32
C LEU A 162 -3.50 12.32 -14.05
N ALA A 163 -4.54 13.06 -13.67
CA ALA A 163 -4.40 14.48 -13.28
C ALA A 163 -4.45 14.64 -11.76
N LEU A 164 -3.48 15.37 -11.20
CA LEU A 164 -3.42 15.71 -9.78
C LEU A 164 -3.87 17.16 -9.59
N ALA A 165 -4.86 17.35 -8.72
CA ALA A 165 -5.32 18.67 -8.29
C ALA A 165 -4.50 19.17 -7.11
N ASN A 166 -4.04 20.42 -7.13
CA ASN A 166 -3.46 21.07 -5.95
C ASN A 166 -4.52 21.26 -4.84
N SER A 167 -4.76 20.23 -4.05
CA SER A 167 -5.78 20.19 -3.00
C SER A 167 -5.41 19.20 -1.91
N GLY A 168 -5.74 19.53 -0.66
CA GLY A 168 -5.71 18.63 0.49
C GLY A 168 -7.06 17.95 0.77
N THR A 169 -8.12 18.37 0.08
CA THR A 169 -9.47 17.82 0.22
C THR A 169 -9.56 16.45 -0.44
N TYR A 170 -10.23 15.50 0.21
CA TYR A 170 -10.40 14.16 -0.34
C TYR A 170 -11.28 14.19 -1.60
N GLY A 171 -10.75 13.69 -2.71
CA GLY A 171 -11.51 13.47 -3.92
C GLY A 171 -10.69 12.92 -5.09
N GLY A 172 -11.42 12.44 -6.08
CA GLY A 172 -10.92 11.78 -7.28
C GLY A 172 -12.08 11.39 -8.18
N ALA A 173 -11.75 10.93 -9.38
CA ALA A 173 -12.69 10.32 -10.29
C ALA A 173 -11.99 9.45 -11.31
N GLY A 174 -12.67 8.37 -11.69
CA GLY A 174 -12.31 7.47 -12.76
C GLY A 174 -13.31 7.56 -13.90
N GLY A 175 -12.83 7.44 -15.12
CA GLY A 175 -13.62 7.58 -16.35
C GLY A 175 -12.76 7.25 -17.55
N SER A 176 -12.74 8.09 -18.58
CA SER A 176 -11.70 7.94 -19.62
C SER A 176 -10.29 8.17 -19.07
N TYR A 177 -10.17 9.08 -18.10
CA TYR A 177 -8.94 9.46 -17.42
C TYR A 177 -9.17 9.53 -15.91
N ALA A 178 -8.09 9.33 -15.15
CA ALA A 178 -8.13 9.36 -13.71
C ALA A 178 -7.80 10.76 -13.19
N THR A 179 -8.44 11.16 -12.09
CA THR A 179 -8.06 12.35 -11.33
C THR A 179 -7.93 12.03 -9.86
N ALA A 180 -7.07 12.74 -9.14
CA ALA A 180 -6.97 12.66 -7.69
C ALA A 180 -6.61 14.02 -7.09
N SER A 181 -7.01 14.26 -5.85
CA SER A 181 -6.37 15.27 -5.01
C SER A 181 -4.86 15.00 -4.92
N GLY A 182 -4.03 16.03 -4.83
CA GLY A 182 -2.57 15.89 -4.81
C GLY A 182 -1.99 15.64 -3.43
N SER A 183 -2.58 16.21 -2.37
CA SER A 183 -1.97 16.29 -1.03
C SER A 183 -2.83 15.76 0.14
N ASN A 184 -3.98 15.14 -0.12
CA ASN A 184 -4.78 14.48 0.93
C ASN A 184 -4.02 13.27 1.54
N SER A 185 -4.35 12.86 2.76
CA SER A 185 -3.71 11.71 3.42
C SER A 185 -3.93 10.40 2.66
N MET A 186 -5.12 10.22 2.07
CA MET A 186 -5.47 9.05 1.27
C MET A 186 -5.19 9.22 -0.23
N SER A 187 -4.70 10.39 -0.69
CA SER A 187 -4.69 10.71 -2.12
C SER A 187 -3.85 9.77 -2.98
N ALA A 188 -2.71 9.31 -2.45
CA ALA A 188 -1.83 8.39 -3.16
C ALA A 188 -2.50 7.02 -3.40
N LEU A 189 -3.49 6.65 -2.57
CA LEU A 189 -4.32 5.46 -2.75
C LEU A 189 -5.53 5.70 -3.66
N ILE A 190 -5.95 6.96 -3.85
CA ILE A 190 -6.99 7.32 -4.82
C ILE A 190 -6.50 7.02 -6.24
N SER A 191 -5.27 7.40 -6.59
CA SER A 191 -4.74 7.18 -7.95
C SER A 191 -4.86 5.74 -8.48
N PRO A 192 -4.43 4.68 -7.76
CA PRO A 192 -4.62 3.31 -8.22
C PRO A 192 -6.10 2.92 -8.28
N HIS A 193 -6.96 3.35 -7.35
CA HIS A 193 -8.41 3.12 -7.41
C HIS A 193 -9.03 3.71 -8.68
N GLU A 194 -8.75 4.98 -8.99
CA GLU A 194 -9.30 5.67 -10.16
C GLU A 194 -8.71 5.16 -11.49
N LEU A 195 -7.48 4.64 -11.47
CA LEU A 195 -6.92 3.86 -12.58
C LEU A 195 -7.60 2.49 -12.70
N GLY A 196 -8.09 1.90 -11.62
CA GLY A 196 -8.96 0.72 -11.63
C GLY A 196 -10.18 0.94 -12.53
N HIS A 197 -10.82 2.09 -12.43
CA HIS A 197 -11.88 2.49 -13.36
C HIS A 197 -11.31 2.81 -14.76
N SER A 198 -10.34 3.72 -14.84
CA SER A 198 -9.99 4.36 -16.11
C SER A 198 -9.17 3.47 -17.05
N LEU A 199 -8.34 2.60 -16.48
CA LEU A 199 -7.56 1.60 -17.21
C LEU A 199 -8.24 0.22 -17.12
N GLY A 200 -8.72 -0.15 -15.94
CA GLY A 200 -9.28 -1.47 -15.67
C GLY A 200 -10.67 -1.71 -16.25
N GLY A 201 -11.49 -0.64 -16.31
CA GLY A 201 -12.94 -0.77 -16.51
C GLY A 201 -13.64 -1.41 -15.32
N LEU A 202 -13.01 -1.43 -14.14
CA LEU A 202 -13.58 -1.90 -12.90
C LEU A 202 -14.71 -0.96 -12.45
N GLN A 203 -15.67 -1.50 -11.69
CA GLN A 203 -16.76 -0.75 -11.06
C GLN A 203 -16.55 -0.68 -9.55
N ASP A 204 -17.27 0.21 -8.90
CA ASP A 204 -17.20 0.36 -7.45
C ASP A 204 -17.83 -0.82 -6.72
N GLU A 205 -17.10 -1.35 -5.74
CA GLU A 205 -17.52 -2.45 -4.86
C GLU A 205 -18.12 -1.96 -3.53
N TYR A 206 -18.14 -0.65 -3.31
CA TYR A 206 -18.87 -0.06 -2.20
C TYR A 206 -20.38 0.03 -2.50
N ASP A 207 -21.16 0.00 -1.42
CA ASP A 207 -22.59 -0.27 -1.39
C ASP A 207 -23.44 0.97 -1.12
N TYR A 208 -22.93 2.14 -1.49
CA TYR A 208 -23.59 3.43 -1.33
C TYR A 208 -23.20 4.37 -2.48
N TYR A 209 -24.11 5.21 -2.96
CA TYR A 209 -23.75 6.24 -3.94
C TYR A 209 -23.23 7.50 -3.24
N GLN A 210 -24.00 7.98 -2.28
CA GLN A 210 -23.69 9.09 -1.40
C GLN A 210 -23.33 8.58 -0.01
N ARG A 211 -22.23 9.07 0.57
CA ARG A 211 -21.83 8.69 1.93
C ARG A 211 -22.93 9.08 2.92
N GLY A 212 -23.19 8.21 3.89
CA GLY A 212 -24.26 8.35 4.88
C GLY A 212 -25.63 7.86 4.40
N VAL A 213 -25.76 7.43 3.14
CA VAL A 213 -27.01 6.95 2.56
C VAL A 213 -26.85 5.48 2.14
N PRO A 214 -27.49 4.52 2.83
CA PRO A 214 -27.45 3.11 2.43
C PRO A 214 -27.94 2.91 0.99
N GLY A 215 -27.26 2.05 0.24
CA GLY A 215 -27.71 1.59 -1.06
C GLY A 215 -28.99 0.78 -0.94
N GLY A 216 -29.96 1.00 -1.84
CA GLY A 216 -31.16 0.17 -1.89
C GLY A 216 -30.86 -1.28 -2.29
N ALA A 217 -31.90 -2.04 -2.63
CA ALA A 217 -31.73 -3.34 -3.27
C ALA A 217 -31.43 -3.17 -4.76
N TYR A 218 -30.46 -3.91 -5.29
CA TYR A 218 -30.23 -4.02 -6.71
C TYR A 218 -31.35 -4.85 -7.36
N THR A 219 -32.00 -4.29 -8.39
CA THR A 219 -33.12 -4.95 -9.11
C THR A 219 -32.83 -5.18 -10.59
N GLY A 220 -31.58 -4.98 -11.02
CA GLY A 220 -31.15 -5.19 -12.40
C GLY A 220 -30.86 -6.66 -12.71
N GLY A 221 -30.49 -6.94 -13.96
CA GLY A 221 -29.99 -8.25 -14.38
C GLY A 221 -28.53 -8.49 -13.97
N GLU A 222 -28.00 -9.65 -14.34
CA GLU A 222 -26.61 -10.02 -14.09
C GLU A 222 -25.63 -8.91 -14.55
N PRO A 223 -24.84 -8.30 -13.64
CA PRO A 223 -23.94 -7.22 -14.02
C PRO A 223 -22.94 -7.62 -15.10
N ALA A 224 -22.58 -6.70 -16.00
CA ALA A 224 -21.55 -6.97 -17.01
C ALA A 224 -20.12 -6.99 -16.44
N SER A 225 -19.90 -6.39 -15.27
CA SER A 225 -18.58 -6.33 -14.64
C SER A 225 -18.07 -7.73 -14.25
N ALA A 226 -16.75 -7.88 -14.21
CA ALA A 226 -16.11 -9.15 -13.85
C ALA A 226 -16.22 -9.48 -12.35
N HIS A 227 -16.36 -8.46 -11.51
CA HIS A 227 -16.32 -8.52 -10.04
C HIS A 227 -17.64 -8.14 -9.35
N HIS A 228 -18.77 -8.21 -10.06
CA HIS A 228 -20.10 -8.22 -9.45
C HIS A 228 -20.94 -9.34 -10.03
N THR A 229 -21.78 -9.97 -9.21
CA THR A 229 -22.63 -11.09 -9.65
C THR A 229 -23.95 -11.17 -8.90
N LEU A 230 -24.96 -11.78 -9.50
CA LEU A 230 -26.17 -12.27 -8.84
C LEU A 230 -26.11 -13.78 -8.56
N LEU A 231 -25.18 -14.48 -9.21
CA LEU A 231 -24.99 -15.92 -9.10
C LEU A 231 -24.54 -16.34 -7.70
N THR A 232 -25.01 -17.50 -7.26
CA THR A 232 -24.43 -18.23 -6.13
C THR A 232 -23.04 -18.76 -6.48
N GLU A 233 -22.24 -19.09 -5.46
CA GLU A 233 -20.94 -19.74 -5.68
C GLU A 233 -21.08 -21.06 -6.43
N ARG A 234 -22.16 -21.82 -6.17
CA ARG A 234 -22.48 -23.05 -6.90
C ARG A 234 -22.75 -22.76 -8.37
N GLU A 235 -23.59 -21.77 -8.68
CA GLU A 235 -23.87 -21.39 -10.07
C GLU A 235 -22.64 -20.88 -10.80
N MET A 236 -21.77 -20.10 -10.14
CA MET A 236 -20.49 -19.68 -10.71
C MET A 236 -19.62 -20.88 -11.10
N LEU A 237 -19.53 -21.90 -10.23
CA LEU A 237 -18.79 -23.14 -10.51
C LEU A 237 -19.42 -23.94 -11.65
N ASP A 238 -20.73 -24.15 -11.59
CA ASP A 238 -21.46 -24.97 -12.57
C ASP A 238 -21.45 -24.34 -13.96
N GLN A 239 -21.62 -23.01 -14.04
CA GLN A 239 -21.60 -22.25 -15.29
C GLN A 239 -20.19 -21.85 -15.74
N ARG A 240 -19.17 -22.03 -14.88
CA ARG A 240 -17.81 -21.50 -15.07
C ARG A 240 -17.81 -20.00 -15.39
N GLY A 241 -18.67 -19.26 -14.69
CA GLY A 241 -18.88 -17.82 -14.86
C GLY A 241 -18.16 -16.98 -13.80
N LYS A 242 -17.93 -15.69 -14.11
CA LYS A 242 -17.34 -14.70 -13.18
C LYS A 242 -16.00 -15.16 -12.62
N TRP A 243 -15.81 -15.09 -11.30
CA TRP A 243 -14.56 -15.41 -10.61
C TRP A 243 -14.51 -16.84 -10.05
N TRP A 244 -15.24 -17.79 -10.65
CA TRP A 244 -15.26 -19.19 -10.20
C TRP A 244 -13.85 -19.80 -10.00
N ARG A 245 -12.86 -19.38 -10.78
CA ARG A 245 -11.45 -19.83 -10.67
C ARG A 245 -10.72 -19.33 -9.42
N TRP A 246 -11.25 -18.29 -8.79
CA TRP A 246 -10.67 -17.66 -7.61
C TRP A 246 -11.40 -18.04 -6.32
N LEU A 247 -12.56 -18.70 -6.38
CA LEU A 247 -13.31 -19.08 -5.17
C LEU A 247 -12.43 -19.87 -4.18
N GLY A 248 -12.42 -19.42 -2.93
CA GLY A 248 -11.62 -19.98 -1.83
C GLY A 248 -10.19 -19.46 -1.72
N GLU A 249 -9.69 -18.70 -2.70
CA GLU A 249 -8.34 -18.14 -2.68
C GLU A 249 -8.16 -17.15 -1.51
N PRO A 250 -7.10 -17.24 -0.70
CA PRO A 250 -6.78 -16.19 0.27
C PRO A 250 -6.56 -14.82 -0.41
N SER A 251 -7.17 -13.76 0.13
CA SER A 251 -6.99 -12.40 -0.37
C SER A 251 -5.92 -11.66 0.42
N GLU A 252 -5.01 -10.97 -0.27
CA GLU A 252 -4.06 -10.03 0.36
C GLU A 252 -4.79 -8.88 1.06
N SER A 253 -5.96 -8.53 0.56
CA SER A 253 -6.88 -7.56 1.15
C SER A 253 -7.67 -8.13 2.33
N GLY A 254 -7.58 -9.43 2.62
CA GLY A 254 -8.18 -10.07 3.78
C GLY A 254 -9.24 -11.12 3.44
N GLY A 255 -9.31 -12.17 4.26
CA GLY A 255 -10.25 -13.27 4.09
C GLY A 255 -9.96 -14.13 2.84
N ARG A 256 -11.03 -14.72 2.29
CA ARG A 256 -10.98 -15.53 1.06
C ARG A 256 -11.89 -14.93 0.00
N ILE A 257 -11.55 -15.12 -1.27
CA ILE A 257 -12.43 -14.85 -2.38
C ILE A 257 -13.66 -15.77 -2.28
N GLY A 258 -14.83 -15.16 -2.36
CA GLY A 258 -16.12 -15.81 -2.18
C GLY A 258 -17.21 -14.93 -2.77
N ARG A 259 -18.35 -14.84 -2.08
CA ARG A 259 -19.47 -14.00 -2.49
C ARG A 259 -19.96 -13.14 -1.33
N TYR A 260 -19.66 -11.84 -1.37
CA TYR A 260 -19.98 -10.88 -0.30
C TYR A 260 -21.04 -9.89 -0.77
N GLU A 261 -22.15 -9.78 -0.03
CA GLU A 261 -23.26 -8.93 -0.45
C GLU A 261 -22.88 -7.44 -0.36
N GLY A 262 -23.38 -6.67 -1.32
CA GLY A 262 -23.15 -5.25 -1.49
C GLY A 262 -22.08 -4.92 -2.54
N GLY A 263 -22.38 -3.93 -3.38
CA GLY A 263 -21.55 -3.45 -4.49
C GLY A 263 -22.40 -2.64 -5.47
N LEU A 264 -21.79 -2.01 -6.47
CA LEU A 264 -22.50 -1.15 -7.43
C LEU A 264 -23.40 -0.08 -6.78
N TYR A 265 -23.02 0.43 -5.60
CA TYR A 265 -23.79 1.39 -4.82
C TYR A 265 -25.08 0.84 -4.16
N TYR A 266 -25.30 -0.48 -4.18
CA TYR A 266 -26.45 -1.16 -3.55
C TYR A 266 -26.00 -2.01 -2.37
N THR A 267 -26.77 -1.97 -1.26
CA THR A 267 -26.47 -2.74 -0.03
C THR A 267 -26.90 -4.20 -0.14
N THR A 268 -27.94 -4.50 -0.92
CA THR A 268 -28.45 -5.87 -1.07
C THR A 268 -28.72 -6.25 -2.52
N GLY A 269 -28.78 -7.54 -2.79
CA GLY A 269 -29.19 -8.07 -4.10
C GLY A 269 -28.09 -8.06 -5.18
N VAL A 270 -26.85 -7.72 -4.84
CA VAL A 270 -25.67 -7.87 -5.70
C VAL A 270 -24.45 -8.22 -4.84
N TRP A 271 -23.51 -8.99 -5.37
CA TRP A 271 -22.36 -9.48 -4.61
C TRP A 271 -21.04 -9.20 -5.32
N ARG A 272 -20.00 -8.96 -4.50
CA ARG A 272 -18.60 -8.73 -4.90
C ARG A 272 -17.71 -9.91 -4.45
N PRO A 273 -16.46 -10.03 -4.93
CA PRO A 273 -15.63 -11.22 -4.69
C PRO A 273 -14.99 -11.29 -3.29
N SER A 274 -14.78 -10.17 -2.61
CA SER A 274 -14.04 -10.15 -1.33
C SER A 274 -14.70 -9.27 -0.27
N ALA A 275 -14.32 -9.51 0.99
CA ALA A 275 -14.71 -8.63 2.10
C ALA A 275 -14.18 -7.21 1.88
N HIS A 276 -12.90 -7.11 1.51
CA HIS A 276 -12.15 -5.90 1.25
C HIS A 276 -11.51 -5.93 -0.13
N SER A 277 -11.45 -4.76 -0.78
CA SER A 277 -10.78 -4.53 -2.06
C SER A 277 -10.48 -3.04 -2.17
N MET A 278 -9.47 -2.67 -2.95
CA MET A 278 -9.21 -1.29 -3.33
C MET A 278 -10.42 -0.64 -4.00
N MET A 279 -11.24 -1.43 -4.72
CA MET A 279 -12.48 -0.97 -5.35
C MET A 279 -13.63 -0.75 -4.35
N LYS A 280 -13.44 -1.12 -3.08
CA LYS A 280 -14.40 -0.91 -1.99
C LYS A 280 -13.92 0.13 -0.97
N THR A 281 -12.72 -0.07 -0.45
CA THR A 281 -12.14 0.68 0.66
C THR A 281 -10.69 0.99 0.38
N LEU A 282 -10.36 2.28 0.27
CA LEU A 282 -8.99 2.73 0.14
C LEU A 282 -8.14 2.26 1.32
N GLY A 283 -6.92 1.83 1.03
CA GLY A 283 -5.99 1.25 2.00
C GLY A 283 -5.73 -0.24 1.75
N TYR A 284 -6.75 -1.00 1.32
CA TYR A 284 -6.55 -2.40 0.94
C TYR A 284 -6.07 -2.53 -0.52
N TYR A 285 -5.44 -3.66 -0.84
CA TYR A 285 -5.04 -4.02 -2.20
C TYR A 285 -6.23 -4.32 -3.10
N PHE A 286 -6.01 -4.40 -4.41
CA PHE A 286 -6.97 -5.07 -5.29
C PHE A 286 -7.14 -6.51 -4.84
N ASP A 287 -8.38 -6.99 -4.76
CA ASP A 287 -8.63 -8.43 -4.66
C ASP A 287 -8.14 -9.14 -5.93
N GLN A 288 -8.03 -10.47 -5.89
CA GLN A 288 -7.48 -11.25 -7.01
C GLN A 288 -8.24 -11.07 -8.32
N VAL A 289 -9.56 -10.89 -8.29
CA VAL A 289 -10.38 -10.71 -9.49
C VAL A 289 -10.06 -9.37 -10.14
N SER A 290 -10.03 -8.31 -9.32
CA SER A 290 -9.64 -6.98 -9.76
C SER A 290 -8.18 -6.94 -10.24
N ARG A 291 -7.26 -7.65 -9.57
CA ARG A 291 -5.84 -7.75 -9.95
C ARG A 291 -5.63 -8.46 -11.29
N GLU A 292 -6.39 -9.51 -11.58
CA GLU A 292 -6.35 -10.21 -12.88
C GLU A 292 -6.77 -9.25 -14.01
N VAL A 293 -7.87 -8.53 -13.83
CA VAL A 293 -8.35 -7.53 -14.81
C VAL A 293 -7.31 -6.44 -15.02
N MET A 294 -6.72 -5.90 -13.94
CA MET A 294 -5.68 -4.88 -14.06
C MET A 294 -4.43 -5.41 -14.77
N THR A 295 -4.03 -6.65 -14.50
CA THR A 295 -2.90 -7.31 -15.18
C THR A 295 -3.16 -7.42 -16.68
N GLN A 296 -4.34 -7.87 -17.08
CA GLN A 296 -4.76 -7.90 -18.49
C GLN A 296 -4.68 -6.51 -19.14
N ARG A 297 -5.15 -5.48 -18.43
CA ARG A 297 -5.26 -4.13 -18.99
C ARG A 297 -3.92 -3.43 -19.11
N ILE A 298 -3.00 -3.62 -18.16
CA ILE A 298 -1.62 -3.12 -18.24
C ILE A 298 -0.89 -3.81 -19.40
N THR A 299 -0.96 -5.14 -19.48
CA THR A 299 -0.27 -5.90 -20.54
C THR A 299 -0.82 -5.59 -21.93
N ALA A 300 -2.12 -5.34 -22.07
CA ALA A 300 -2.75 -4.95 -23.34
C ALA A 300 -2.32 -3.56 -23.85
N LYS A 301 -1.72 -2.71 -23.01
CA LYS A 301 -1.21 -1.39 -23.41
C LYS A 301 0.20 -1.44 -24.01
N THR A 302 0.81 -2.61 -24.08
CA THR A 302 2.15 -2.83 -24.66
C THR A 302 2.15 -4.03 -25.60
N MET A 303 3.26 -4.21 -26.33
CA MET A 303 3.51 -5.41 -27.12
C MET A 303 4.31 -6.41 -26.26
N LEU A 304 3.86 -7.66 -26.15
CA LEU A 304 4.62 -8.65 -25.36
C LEU A 304 5.98 -8.96 -25.98
N VAL A 305 6.04 -9.03 -27.32
CA VAL A 305 7.28 -9.15 -28.10
C VAL A 305 7.56 -7.79 -28.72
N GLN A 306 8.63 -7.16 -28.26
CA GLN A 306 9.06 -5.80 -28.57
C GLN A 306 9.72 -5.69 -29.93
N ASP A 307 10.48 -6.71 -30.30
CA ASP A 307 11.10 -6.85 -31.60
C ASP A 307 11.43 -8.33 -31.85
N ALA A 308 11.75 -8.68 -33.09
CA ALA A 308 12.11 -10.04 -33.47
C ALA A 308 12.87 -10.05 -34.79
N THR A 309 13.50 -11.18 -35.12
CA THR A 309 13.97 -11.41 -36.49
C THR A 309 12.83 -11.16 -37.48
N PRO A 310 13.04 -10.39 -38.57
CA PRO A 310 12.00 -10.18 -39.58
C PRO A 310 11.46 -11.49 -40.15
N ALA A 311 10.15 -11.53 -40.41
CA ALA A 311 9.41 -12.70 -40.90
C ALA A 311 8.68 -12.41 -42.22
N ASP A 312 9.11 -11.37 -42.94
CA ASP A 312 8.55 -10.93 -44.22
C ASP A 312 9.01 -11.77 -45.41
N GLY A 313 10.01 -12.63 -45.24
CA GLY A 313 10.44 -13.62 -46.22
C GLY A 313 11.17 -14.81 -45.59
N PRO A 314 11.48 -15.85 -46.39
CA PRO A 314 12.24 -17.00 -45.91
C PRO A 314 13.64 -16.59 -45.47
N VAL A 315 14.14 -17.24 -44.41
CA VAL A 315 15.46 -16.98 -43.83
C VAL A 315 16.36 -18.21 -43.92
N GLY A 316 17.67 -18.03 -44.01
CA GLY A 316 18.63 -19.13 -44.07
C GLY A 316 18.70 -19.94 -42.77
N ALA A 317 18.96 -21.23 -42.87
CA ALA A 317 19.18 -22.12 -41.72
C ALA A 317 20.55 -21.91 -41.03
N ASP A 318 21.38 -21.02 -41.58
CA ASP A 318 22.73 -20.69 -41.13
C ASP A 318 22.79 -19.46 -40.20
N ARG A 319 21.67 -19.11 -39.56
CA ARG A 319 21.54 -17.90 -38.72
C ARG A 319 20.98 -18.16 -37.33
N VAL A 320 21.02 -17.12 -36.51
CA VAL A 320 20.33 -17.00 -35.22
C VAL A 320 18.99 -16.30 -35.43
N LEU A 321 17.90 -16.95 -35.00
CA LEU A 321 16.61 -16.32 -34.79
C LEU A 321 16.51 -15.78 -33.38
N TRP A 322 15.74 -14.72 -33.18
CA TRP A 322 15.58 -14.09 -31.87
C TRP A 322 14.22 -13.39 -31.74
N VAL A 323 13.79 -13.24 -30.49
CA VAL A 323 12.68 -12.41 -30.04
C VAL A 323 13.15 -11.54 -28.88
N GLU A 324 12.62 -10.34 -28.75
CA GLU A 324 12.79 -9.48 -27.58
C GLU A 324 11.50 -9.47 -26.77
N PRO A 325 11.35 -10.28 -25.72
CA PRO A 325 10.19 -10.21 -24.85
C PRO A 325 10.25 -8.97 -23.95
N MET A 326 9.09 -8.48 -23.53
CA MET A 326 8.99 -7.55 -22.40
C MET A 326 9.53 -8.20 -21.12
N ARG A 327 10.01 -7.37 -20.18
CA ARG A 327 10.61 -7.83 -18.91
C ARG A 327 9.88 -7.21 -17.72
N PRO A 328 8.91 -7.92 -17.09
CA PRO A 328 8.36 -7.50 -15.81
C PRO A 328 9.48 -7.40 -14.77
N VAL A 329 9.24 -6.66 -13.69
CA VAL A 329 10.17 -6.61 -12.56
C VAL A 329 10.03 -7.86 -11.69
N GLY A 330 8.82 -8.41 -11.54
CA GLY A 330 8.56 -9.50 -10.61
C GLY A 330 8.84 -10.92 -11.12
N HIS A 331 9.07 -11.09 -12.43
CA HIS A 331 9.31 -12.40 -13.05
C HIS A 331 9.79 -12.28 -14.50
N SER A 332 10.52 -13.28 -15.00
CA SER A 332 10.85 -13.41 -16.42
C SER A 332 9.69 -14.01 -17.21
N LEU A 333 9.56 -13.60 -18.48
CA LEU A 333 8.66 -14.27 -19.43
C LEU A 333 9.31 -15.55 -19.95
N VAL A 334 8.48 -16.49 -20.43
CA VAL A 334 8.94 -17.77 -20.97
C VAL A 334 8.87 -17.75 -22.48
N THR A 335 10.00 -18.05 -23.15
CA THR A 335 10.12 -18.17 -24.60
C THR A 335 10.42 -19.62 -24.99
N THR A 336 9.45 -20.31 -25.59
CA THR A 336 9.63 -21.67 -26.13
C THR A 336 9.70 -21.66 -27.65
N TRP A 337 10.35 -22.67 -28.23
CA TRP A 337 10.54 -22.79 -29.69
C TRP A 337 10.01 -24.13 -30.21
N SER A 338 9.53 -24.16 -31.44
CA SER A 338 9.18 -25.39 -32.16
C SER A 338 9.65 -25.35 -33.61
N VAL A 339 9.94 -26.53 -34.17
CA VAL A 339 10.31 -26.74 -35.58
C VAL A 339 9.35 -27.76 -36.17
N ASP A 340 8.67 -27.39 -37.26
CA ASP A 340 7.66 -28.21 -37.95
C ASP A 340 6.59 -28.76 -36.99
N GLY A 341 6.21 -27.95 -36.01
CA GLY A 341 5.22 -28.29 -34.99
C GLY A 341 5.74 -29.17 -33.84
N LYS A 342 7.04 -29.49 -33.80
CA LYS A 342 7.67 -30.21 -32.70
C LYS A 342 8.43 -29.26 -31.77
N ASP A 343 8.08 -29.27 -30.49
CA ASP A 343 8.70 -28.41 -29.48
C ASP A 343 10.19 -28.77 -29.26
N LEU A 344 10.99 -27.72 -29.06
CA LEU A 344 12.37 -27.77 -28.62
C LEU A 344 12.42 -27.57 -27.10
N PRO A 345 13.34 -28.25 -26.40
CA PRO A 345 13.48 -28.07 -24.96
C PRO A 345 14.09 -26.70 -24.62
N GLY A 346 13.79 -26.20 -23.42
CA GLY A 346 14.43 -25.04 -22.80
C GLY A 346 13.80 -23.69 -23.15
N ASP A 347 13.98 -22.75 -22.22
CA ASP A 347 13.55 -21.35 -22.30
C ASP A 347 14.71 -20.48 -22.79
N ARG A 348 14.51 -19.75 -23.88
CA ARG A 348 15.55 -18.92 -24.51
C ARG A 348 14.96 -17.92 -25.48
N ASP A 349 15.51 -16.70 -25.51
CA ASP A 349 15.05 -15.66 -26.45
C ASP A 349 15.68 -15.72 -27.83
N SER A 350 16.72 -16.53 -27.98
CA SER A 350 17.42 -16.75 -29.25
C SER A 350 17.61 -18.23 -29.55
N LEU A 351 17.52 -18.58 -30.84
CA LEU A 351 17.69 -19.92 -31.37
C LEU A 351 18.71 -19.91 -32.52
N ASP A 352 19.85 -20.54 -32.29
CA ASP A 352 20.84 -20.78 -33.35
C ASP A 352 20.43 -21.98 -34.21
N LEU A 353 19.95 -21.73 -35.43
CA LEU A 353 19.44 -22.75 -36.34
C LEU A 353 20.52 -23.76 -36.76
N ARG A 354 21.79 -23.37 -36.74
CA ARG A 354 22.92 -24.23 -37.11
C ARG A 354 23.06 -25.42 -36.17
N THR A 355 22.57 -25.27 -34.93
CA THR A 355 22.62 -26.33 -33.91
C THR A 355 21.56 -27.42 -34.13
N LEU A 356 20.58 -27.18 -34.99
CA LEU A 356 19.42 -28.05 -35.16
C LEU A 356 19.62 -29.14 -36.22
N GLY A 357 20.60 -28.99 -37.12
CA GLY A 357 20.87 -29.96 -38.17
C GLY A 357 19.67 -30.22 -39.09
N LEU A 358 18.99 -29.16 -39.52
CA LEU A 358 17.79 -29.24 -40.36
C LEU A 358 18.07 -29.96 -41.69
N ALA A 359 17.11 -30.75 -42.14
CA ALA A 359 17.22 -31.46 -43.42
C ALA A 359 17.12 -30.48 -44.61
N PRO A 360 17.65 -30.81 -45.79
CA PRO A 360 17.45 -29.98 -46.97
C PRO A 360 15.97 -29.76 -47.28
N GLY A 361 15.60 -28.52 -47.57
CA GLY A 361 14.24 -28.05 -47.80
C GLY A 361 13.83 -26.87 -46.91
N THR A 362 12.51 -26.69 -46.81
CA THR A 362 11.85 -25.61 -46.08
C THR A 362 11.27 -26.14 -44.77
N HIS A 363 11.48 -25.40 -43.68
CA HIS A 363 11.00 -25.68 -42.34
C HIS A 363 10.19 -24.52 -41.78
N THR A 364 9.27 -24.81 -40.86
CA THR A 364 8.54 -23.80 -40.10
C THR A 364 9.10 -23.73 -38.69
N VAL A 365 9.68 -22.60 -38.32
CA VAL A 365 10.18 -22.36 -36.95
C VAL A 365 9.26 -21.37 -36.25
N THR A 366 8.81 -21.68 -35.03
CA THR A 366 7.93 -20.80 -34.25
C THR A 366 8.50 -20.56 -32.86
N ALA A 367 8.57 -19.29 -32.44
CA ALA A 367 8.78 -18.89 -31.06
C ALA A 367 7.43 -18.54 -30.41
N THR A 368 7.24 -18.95 -29.17
CA THR A 368 6.07 -18.61 -28.34
C THR A 368 6.54 -17.95 -27.06
N VAL A 369 6.22 -16.67 -26.89
CA VAL A 369 6.48 -15.89 -25.68
C VAL A 369 5.21 -15.85 -24.85
N SER A 370 5.28 -16.27 -23.59
CA SER A 370 4.15 -16.28 -22.67
C SER A 370 4.52 -15.69 -21.32
N ASP A 371 3.58 -14.97 -20.72
CA ASP A 371 3.71 -14.50 -19.35
C ASP A 371 3.22 -15.59 -18.37
N PRO A 372 4.07 -16.11 -17.47
CA PRO A 372 3.71 -17.16 -16.53
C PRO A 372 3.04 -16.66 -15.24
N THR A 373 2.80 -15.34 -15.08
CA THR A 373 2.30 -14.73 -13.84
C THR A 373 1.15 -15.51 -13.19
N GLU A 374 1.14 -15.69 -11.88
CA GLU A 374 0.03 -16.31 -11.17
C GLU A 374 -1.19 -15.39 -11.01
N PHE A 375 -1.06 -14.10 -11.37
CA PHE A 375 -2.16 -13.12 -11.30
C PHE A 375 -3.28 -13.40 -12.30
N VAL A 376 -3.10 -14.33 -13.23
CA VAL A 376 -4.06 -14.67 -14.27
C VAL A 376 -4.44 -16.14 -14.17
N ARG A 377 -5.73 -16.45 -14.05
CA ARG A 377 -6.26 -17.83 -14.11
C ARG A 377 -7.17 -18.04 -15.31
N ASP A 378 -7.68 -16.98 -15.93
CA ASP A 378 -8.51 -17.09 -17.12
C ASP A 378 -7.66 -17.47 -18.36
N PRO A 379 -7.94 -18.60 -19.02
CA PRO A 379 -7.20 -19.02 -20.21
C PRO A 379 -7.31 -18.04 -21.38
N ALA A 380 -8.40 -17.30 -21.53
CA ALA A 380 -8.55 -16.31 -22.58
C ALA A 380 -7.65 -15.09 -22.32
N VAL A 381 -7.51 -14.69 -21.05
CA VAL A 381 -6.55 -13.65 -20.65
C VAL A 381 -5.12 -14.16 -20.83
N ARG A 382 -4.82 -15.40 -20.43
CA ARG A 382 -3.51 -16.03 -20.64
C ARG A 382 -3.12 -16.07 -22.12
N ALA A 383 -4.07 -16.44 -22.99
CA ALA A 383 -3.86 -16.43 -24.44
C ALA A 383 -3.61 -15.01 -24.97
N ALA A 384 -4.32 -14.00 -24.44
CA ALA A 384 -4.07 -12.60 -24.77
C ALA A 384 -2.67 -12.11 -24.30
N MET A 385 -2.09 -12.76 -23.28
CA MET A 385 -0.73 -12.57 -22.76
C MET A 385 0.27 -13.60 -23.29
N THR A 386 -0.02 -14.19 -24.46
CA THR A 386 0.90 -15.06 -25.22
C THR A 386 1.03 -14.53 -26.64
N ARG A 387 2.24 -14.51 -27.19
CA ARG A 387 2.52 -14.07 -28.57
C ARG A 387 3.42 -15.06 -29.27
N THR A 388 3.10 -15.34 -30.53
CA THR A 388 3.92 -16.20 -31.38
C THR A 388 4.57 -15.41 -32.50
N ARG A 389 5.76 -15.85 -32.90
CA ARG A 389 6.44 -15.43 -34.12
C ARG A 389 6.84 -16.67 -34.91
N THR A 390 6.57 -16.66 -36.21
CA THR A 390 6.81 -17.81 -37.08
C THR A 390 7.64 -17.37 -38.27
N TRP A 391 8.65 -18.16 -38.60
CA TRP A 391 9.53 -17.95 -39.72
C TRP A 391 9.50 -19.16 -40.64
N THR A 392 9.56 -18.90 -41.95
CA THR A 392 9.91 -19.90 -42.94
C THR A 392 11.43 -19.96 -43.03
N VAL A 393 12.01 -21.11 -42.69
CA VAL A 393 13.46 -21.33 -42.80
C VAL A 393 13.71 -22.15 -44.06
N ASP A 394 14.55 -21.66 -44.97
CA ASP A 394 14.96 -22.36 -46.17
C ASP A 394 16.46 -22.66 -46.11
N THR A 395 16.81 -23.94 -46.10
CA THR A 395 18.20 -24.40 -46.07
C THR A 395 18.98 -24.10 -47.35
N ALA A 396 18.30 -23.75 -48.46
CA ALA A 396 18.95 -23.30 -49.69
C ALA A 396 19.36 -21.81 -49.64
N ILE A 397 18.89 -21.04 -48.66
CA ILE A 397 19.23 -19.64 -48.48
C ILE A 397 20.48 -19.52 -47.60
N THR A 398 21.47 -18.77 -48.09
CA THR A 398 22.63 -18.35 -47.29
C THR A 398 22.36 -16.98 -46.68
N THR A 399 22.56 -16.86 -45.37
CA THR A 399 22.37 -15.61 -44.66
C THR A 399 23.45 -14.59 -45.07
N PRO A 400 23.08 -13.40 -45.55
CA PRO A 400 24.05 -12.35 -45.85
C PRO A 400 24.79 -11.92 -44.58
N PRO A 401 26.10 -11.60 -44.66
CA PRO A 401 26.81 -10.97 -43.56
C PRO A 401 26.17 -9.61 -43.24
N ASP A 402 25.81 -9.39 -41.99
CA ASP A 402 25.23 -8.13 -41.50
C ASP A 402 26.29 -7.20 -40.87
N GLY A 403 27.48 -7.71 -40.57
CA GLY A 403 28.59 -6.95 -39.98
C GLY A 403 28.34 -6.50 -38.54
N LEU A 404 27.26 -6.95 -37.91
CA LEU A 404 26.90 -6.57 -36.55
C LEU A 404 27.78 -7.32 -35.55
N GLN A 405 28.19 -6.63 -34.50
CA GLN A 405 28.90 -7.22 -33.36
C GLN A 405 27.97 -7.26 -32.14
N PRO A 406 28.07 -8.28 -31.26
CA PRO A 406 27.32 -8.32 -30.01
C PRO A 406 27.66 -7.13 -29.08
N GLU A 407 26.69 -6.26 -28.85
CA GLU A 407 26.78 -5.10 -27.95
C GLU A 407 25.49 -4.90 -27.14
N ILE A 408 25.58 -4.20 -26.00
CA ILE A 408 24.40 -3.78 -25.22
C ILE A 408 23.82 -2.50 -25.81
N VAL A 409 22.54 -2.52 -26.16
CA VAL A 409 21.81 -1.38 -26.77
C VAL A 409 20.88 -0.69 -25.78
N SER A 410 20.29 -1.43 -24.85
CA SER A 410 19.37 -0.90 -23.85
C SER A 410 19.38 -1.78 -22.59
N ALA A 411 18.80 -1.31 -21.49
CA ALA A 411 18.75 -2.07 -20.24
C ALA A 411 17.72 -1.50 -19.25
N THR A 412 17.50 -2.23 -18.15
CA THR A 412 16.95 -1.64 -16.92
C THR A 412 17.70 -0.33 -16.58
N PRO A 413 17.01 0.77 -16.24
CA PRO A 413 17.66 2.03 -15.88
C PRO A 413 18.72 1.86 -14.78
N THR A 414 19.88 2.50 -14.95
CA THR A 414 21.04 2.40 -14.04
C THR A 414 21.12 3.57 -13.05
N ASP A 415 20.23 4.55 -13.17
CA ASP A 415 20.17 5.77 -12.36
C ASP A 415 19.46 5.57 -11.01
N ARG A 416 18.92 4.37 -10.76
CA ARG A 416 18.26 3.98 -9.53
C ARG A 416 18.66 2.57 -9.09
N PRO A 417 18.62 2.28 -7.78
CA PRO A 417 18.78 0.93 -7.29
C PRO A 417 17.71 0.00 -7.85
N VAL A 418 18.08 -1.26 -8.03
CA VAL A 418 17.15 -2.37 -8.31
C VAL A 418 16.86 -3.10 -7.01
N GLY A 419 15.62 -3.53 -6.82
CA GLY A 419 15.19 -4.28 -5.64
C GLY A 419 15.80 -5.69 -5.60
N ARG A 420 15.73 -6.32 -4.43
CA ARG A 420 16.30 -7.66 -4.19
C ARG A 420 15.59 -8.76 -4.98
N ASP A 421 14.31 -8.55 -5.27
CA ASP A 421 13.41 -9.49 -5.93
C ASP A 421 13.15 -9.05 -7.40
N ASP A 422 13.95 -8.11 -7.92
CA ASP A 422 13.79 -7.58 -9.27
C ASP A 422 14.44 -8.49 -10.32
N VAL A 423 13.80 -8.58 -11.48
CA VAL A 423 14.43 -9.02 -12.72
C VAL A 423 15.11 -7.84 -13.40
N VAL A 424 16.43 -7.94 -13.57
CA VAL A 424 17.26 -6.94 -14.25
C VAL A 424 17.59 -7.44 -15.65
N TYR A 425 17.46 -6.60 -16.67
CA TYR A 425 17.68 -7.03 -18.06
C TYR A 425 18.60 -6.08 -18.83
N VAL A 426 19.20 -6.64 -19.90
CA VAL A 426 19.80 -5.90 -20.99
C VAL A 426 19.21 -6.35 -22.32
N GLU A 427 19.07 -5.41 -23.25
CA GLU A 427 18.80 -5.68 -24.66
C GLU A 427 20.11 -5.57 -25.42
N THR A 428 20.31 -6.47 -26.38
CA THR A 428 21.54 -6.57 -27.17
C THR A 428 21.28 -6.29 -28.65
N THR A 429 22.32 -5.99 -29.40
CA THR A 429 22.29 -6.17 -30.86
C THR A 429 22.01 -7.65 -31.20
N HIS A 430 21.43 -7.90 -32.37
CA HIS A 430 21.11 -9.27 -32.81
C HIS A 430 21.84 -9.67 -34.10
N PRO A 431 23.16 -9.94 -34.04
CA PRO A 431 23.92 -10.38 -35.21
C PRO A 431 23.44 -11.74 -35.69
N ALA A 432 23.19 -11.86 -36.99
CA ALA A 432 22.63 -13.07 -37.58
C ALA A 432 23.53 -14.31 -37.40
N ALA A 433 24.84 -14.12 -37.19
CA ALA A 433 25.81 -15.20 -37.06
C ALA A 433 26.17 -15.57 -35.62
N THR A 434 25.72 -14.84 -34.60
CA THR A 434 26.22 -15.01 -33.22
C THR A 434 25.11 -14.79 -32.19
N VAL A 435 24.99 -15.70 -31.22
CA VAL A 435 24.15 -15.48 -30.04
C VAL A 435 24.93 -14.60 -29.07
N PRO A 436 24.43 -13.41 -28.70
CA PRO A 436 25.06 -12.58 -27.67
C PRO A 436 25.12 -13.29 -26.33
N ASP A 437 26.30 -13.37 -25.72
CA ASP A 437 26.50 -13.96 -24.39
C ASP A 437 26.84 -12.84 -23.38
N VAL A 438 25.81 -12.30 -22.75
CA VAL A 438 25.96 -11.27 -21.72
C VAL A 438 26.45 -11.93 -20.44
N THR A 439 27.57 -11.44 -19.93
CA THR A 439 28.14 -11.88 -18.66
C THR A 439 27.69 -10.95 -17.55
N TRP A 440 26.92 -11.48 -16.59
CA TRP A 440 26.56 -10.79 -15.36
C TRP A 440 27.57 -11.11 -14.25
N THR A 441 27.84 -10.15 -13.38
CA THR A 441 28.61 -10.38 -12.15
C THR A 441 27.90 -9.74 -10.97
N LEU A 442 27.65 -10.54 -9.93
CA LEU A 442 27.05 -10.10 -8.67
C LEU A 442 27.82 -10.73 -7.53
N ASN A 443 28.40 -9.89 -6.66
CA ASN A 443 29.18 -10.33 -5.50
C ASN A 443 30.27 -11.38 -5.84
N GLY A 444 30.91 -11.22 -7.00
CA GLY A 444 31.97 -12.10 -7.49
C GLY A 444 31.51 -13.43 -8.12
N ARG A 445 30.20 -13.67 -8.21
CA ARG A 445 29.63 -14.80 -8.96
C ARG A 445 29.23 -14.35 -10.36
N THR A 446 29.43 -15.23 -11.34
CA THR A 446 29.13 -14.97 -12.75
C THR A 446 27.87 -15.70 -13.18
N TYR A 447 27.03 -15.01 -13.95
CA TYR A 447 25.81 -15.53 -14.56
C TYR A 447 25.77 -15.13 -16.04
N HIS A 448 24.91 -15.79 -16.81
CA HIS A 448 24.78 -15.58 -18.25
C HIS A 448 23.32 -15.47 -18.65
N GLY A 449 23.02 -14.67 -19.68
CA GLY A 449 21.67 -14.47 -20.18
C GLY A 449 21.33 -13.00 -20.39
N THR A 450 20.20 -12.72 -21.04
CA THR A 450 19.75 -11.33 -21.32
C THR A 450 19.02 -10.70 -20.14
N ASP A 451 18.61 -11.49 -19.16
CA ASP A 451 18.09 -11.03 -17.87
C ASP A 451 18.69 -11.84 -16.70
N LEU A 452 18.47 -11.31 -15.50
CA LEU A 452 18.88 -11.91 -14.24
C LEU A 452 17.78 -11.68 -13.20
N ASP A 453 17.14 -12.76 -12.77
CA ASP A 453 16.19 -12.76 -11.65
C ASP A 453 16.96 -12.77 -10.33
N LEU A 454 16.98 -11.63 -9.64
CA LEU A 454 17.71 -11.48 -8.38
C LEU A 454 17.04 -12.24 -7.22
N GLY A 455 15.71 -12.39 -7.25
CA GLY A 455 14.95 -13.13 -6.25
C GLY A 455 15.28 -14.62 -6.24
N ALA A 456 15.61 -15.19 -7.40
CA ALA A 456 16.08 -16.57 -7.53
C ALA A 456 17.51 -16.80 -6.98
N LEU A 457 18.28 -15.73 -6.75
CA LEU A 457 19.69 -15.81 -6.35
C LEU A 457 19.94 -15.60 -4.86
N ASP A 458 18.94 -15.08 -4.11
CA ASP A 458 19.06 -14.67 -2.70
C ASP A 458 20.33 -13.84 -2.44
N ALA A 459 20.58 -12.87 -3.33
CA ALA A 459 21.80 -12.08 -3.30
C ALA A 459 21.64 -10.84 -2.41
N GLY A 460 22.61 -10.61 -1.52
CA GLY A 460 22.68 -9.39 -0.73
C GLY A 460 23.07 -8.15 -1.55
N SER A 461 22.95 -6.97 -0.94
CA SER A 461 23.27 -5.68 -1.55
C SER A 461 24.69 -5.64 -2.11
N GLY A 462 24.87 -5.03 -3.27
CA GLY A 462 26.17 -4.95 -3.93
C GLY A 462 26.07 -4.43 -5.37
N PRO A 463 27.21 -4.21 -6.04
CA PRO A 463 27.22 -3.87 -7.45
C PRO A 463 26.83 -5.10 -8.27
N LEU A 464 25.83 -4.93 -9.13
CA LEU A 464 25.51 -5.83 -10.23
C LEU A 464 26.10 -5.24 -11.50
N THR A 465 26.82 -6.04 -12.29
CA THR A 465 27.32 -5.59 -13.60
C THR A 465 26.91 -6.53 -14.71
N ALA A 466 26.60 -5.99 -15.89
CA ALA A 466 26.42 -6.74 -17.13
C ALA A 466 27.47 -6.30 -18.14
N THR A 467 28.16 -7.25 -18.78
CA THR A 467 29.21 -6.97 -19.76
C THR A 467 28.98 -7.73 -21.07
N LEU A 468 29.06 -7.01 -22.19
CA LEU A 468 29.05 -7.55 -23.54
C LEU A 468 29.72 -6.55 -24.50
N GLY A 469 30.51 -7.04 -25.46
CA GLY A 469 31.14 -6.18 -26.48
C GLY A 469 32.10 -5.13 -25.93
N GLY A 470 32.72 -5.38 -24.77
CA GLY A 470 33.57 -4.41 -24.07
C GLY A 470 32.83 -3.29 -23.35
N ARG A 471 31.50 -3.25 -23.40
CA ARG A 471 30.66 -2.34 -22.63
C ARG A 471 30.22 -3.02 -21.33
N THR A 472 30.38 -2.32 -20.21
CA THR A 472 29.89 -2.75 -18.90
C THR A 472 28.86 -1.75 -18.37
N LEU A 473 27.69 -2.25 -17.98
CA LEU A 473 26.69 -1.50 -17.21
C LEU A 473 26.76 -1.91 -15.73
N THR A 474 26.35 -1.02 -14.83
CA THR A 474 26.38 -1.26 -13.39
C THR A 474 25.11 -0.76 -12.73
N TRP A 475 24.55 -1.57 -11.84
CA TRP A 475 23.43 -1.23 -10.97
C TRP A 475 23.85 -1.40 -9.51
N ALA A 476 23.23 -0.62 -8.64
CA ALA A 476 23.24 -0.90 -7.21
C ALA A 476 22.07 -1.83 -6.90
N VAL A 477 22.35 -3.03 -6.36
CA VAL A 477 21.31 -3.90 -5.81
C VAL A 477 20.98 -3.43 -4.40
N ASP A 478 19.71 -3.15 -4.19
CA ASP A 478 19.13 -2.88 -2.89
C ASP A 478 18.45 -4.12 -2.33
N ALA A 479 19.19 -4.85 -1.49
CA ALA A 479 18.65 -5.94 -0.69
C ALA A 479 18.43 -5.58 0.78
N ALA A 480 18.61 -4.31 1.15
CA ALA A 480 18.23 -3.85 2.47
C ALA A 480 16.70 -3.87 2.54
N THR A 481 16.15 -4.32 3.66
CA THR A 481 14.70 -4.29 3.87
C THR A 481 14.37 -3.09 4.74
N PRO A 482 13.27 -2.36 4.45
CA PRO A 482 12.87 -1.25 5.29
C PRO A 482 12.50 -1.74 6.69
N SER A 483 12.61 -0.83 7.65
CA SER A 483 12.19 -1.06 9.04
C SER A 483 10.98 -0.20 9.38
N THR A 484 10.08 -0.74 10.20
CA THR A 484 8.90 -0.02 10.68
C THR A 484 8.97 0.14 12.19
N ALA A 485 8.90 1.38 12.66
CA ALA A 485 8.63 1.70 14.06
C ALA A 485 7.14 1.92 14.28
N TYR A 486 6.67 1.63 15.49
CA TYR A 486 5.31 1.96 15.91
C TYR A 486 5.32 2.79 17.20
N GLU A 487 4.36 3.69 17.32
CA GLU A 487 4.07 4.46 18.53
C GLU A 487 2.60 4.25 18.89
N LEU A 488 2.33 3.88 20.16
CA LEU A 488 0.97 3.77 20.67
C LEU A 488 0.69 4.82 21.73
N SER A 489 -0.58 5.25 21.84
CA SER A 489 -1.03 6.05 23.00
C SER A 489 -0.75 5.32 24.32
N LYS A 490 -0.70 6.04 25.44
CA LYS A 490 -0.40 5.47 26.75
C LYS A 490 -1.39 4.34 27.14
N PRO A 491 -0.92 3.10 27.40
CA PRO A 491 -1.79 2.00 27.84
C PRO A 491 -2.10 2.10 29.34
N LEU A 492 -3.12 1.35 29.78
CA LEU A 492 -3.34 1.10 31.21
C LEU A 492 -2.25 0.20 31.78
N ALA A 493 -1.88 -0.84 31.03
CA ALA A 493 -0.86 -1.79 31.43
C ALA A 493 -0.10 -2.29 30.20
N ARG A 494 1.19 -2.63 30.39
CA ARG A 494 2.07 -3.14 29.33
C ARG A 494 3.04 -4.18 29.89
N SER A 495 3.28 -5.24 29.11
CA SER A 495 4.42 -6.14 29.27
C SER A 495 4.94 -6.54 27.90
N GLY A 496 6.21 -6.22 27.61
CA GLY A 496 6.77 -6.38 26.27
C GLY A 496 5.92 -5.66 25.21
N ASP A 497 5.47 -6.41 24.20
CA ASP A 497 4.59 -5.95 23.12
C ASP A 497 3.10 -6.29 23.37
N THR A 498 2.70 -6.57 24.62
CA THR A 498 1.29 -6.71 25.01
C THR A 498 0.81 -5.49 25.77
N TYR A 499 -0.31 -4.91 25.32
CA TYR A 499 -0.87 -3.66 25.82
C TYR A 499 -2.34 -3.84 26.20
N VAL A 500 -2.76 -3.26 27.32
CA VAL A 500 -4.16 -3.22 27.75
C VAL A 500 -4.66 -1.78 27.67
N TYR A 501 -5.78 -1.58 26.98
CA TYR A 501 -6.44 -0.29 26.82
C TYR A 501 -7.88 -0.37 27.29
N ASN A 502 -8.35 0.76 27.81
CA ASN A 502 -9.75 1.00 28.12
C ASN A 502 -10.44 1.81 27.02
N GLY A 503 -9.96 1.68 25.77
CA GLY A 503 -10.41 2.40 24.57
C GLY A 503 -10.45 3.94 24.68
N PRO A 504 -10.51 4.66 23.55
CA PRO A 504 -9.78 4.35 22.31
C PRO A 504 -8.26 4.26 22.54
N PHE A 505 -7.51 3.80 21.54
CA PHE A 505 -6.05 3.96 21.51
C PHE A 505 -5.60 4.39 20.12
N THR A 506 -4.44 5.05 20.04
CA THR A 506 -3.89 5.51 18.77
C THR A 506 -2.66 4.71 18.39
N MET A 507 -2.43 4.56 17.09
CA MET A 507 -1.25 3.93 16.50
C MET A 507 -0.65 4.83 15.41
N ARG A 508 0.64 5.12 15.52
CA ARG A 508 1.45 5.67 14.43
C ARG A 508 2.42 4.62 13.93
N LEU A 509 2.54 4.49 12.61
CA LEU A 509 3.60 3.74 11.97
C LEU A 509 4.56 4.71 11.29
N THR A 510 5.85 4.40 11.37
CA THR A 510 6.90 5.17 10.70
C THR A 510 7.84 4.19 10.03
N GLY A 511 7.75 4.14 8.71
CA GLY A 511 8.69 3.45 7.85
C GLY A 511 10.00 4.22 7.75
N THR A 512 11.11 3.49 7.76
CA THR A 512 12.46 4.01 7.56
C THR A 512 13.21 3.04 6.67
N ASP A 513 14.10 3.59 5.85
CA ASP A 513 14.93 2.83 4.94
C ASP A 513 16.35 3.42 4.94
N ASP A 514 17.33 2.65 4.46
CA ASP A 514 18.71 3.11 4.36
C ASP A 514 18.99 3.97 3.12
N ARG A 515 17.97 4.17 2.28
CA ARG A 515 18.00 5.00 1.08
C ARG A 515 16.87 6.02 1.04
N ASP A 516 17.07 7.03 0.20
CA ASP A 516 16.06 8.04 -0.07
C ASP A 516 14.89 7.43 -0.85
N GLY A 517 13.67 7.75 -0.44
CA GLY A 517 12.47 7.25 -1.09
C GLY A 517 11.26 7.32 -0.16
N HIS A 518 10.07 7.24 -0.74
CA HIS A 518 8.86 7.11 0.07
C HIS A 518 8.71 5.65 0.54
N VAL A 519 8.67 5.46 1.85
CA VAL A 519 8.45 4.15 2.48
C VAL A 519 6.97 3.99 2.82
N VAL A 520 6.33 2.99 2.23
CA VAL A 520 4.92 2.70 2.44
C VAL A 520 4.77 1.78 3.66
N SER A 521 4.24 2.30 4.76
CA SER A 521 3.91 1.47 5.92
C SER A 521 2.54 0.83 5.78
N GLU A 522 2.39 -0.38 6.29
CA GLU A 522 1.11 -1.10 6.30
C GLU A 522 0.91 -1.91 7.58
N SER A 523 -0.35 -2.19 7.88
CA SER A 523 -0.75 -3.01 9.03
C SER A 523 -1.92 -3.92 8.71
N ARG A 524 -2.08 -4.98 9.48
CA ARG A 524 -3.29 -5.80 9.49
C ARG A 524 -3.63 -6.20 10.92
N VAL A 525 -4.91 -6.38 11.19
CA VAL A 525 -5.40 -6.78 12.51
C VAL A 525 -6.00 -8.17 12.40
N ASP A 526 -5.53 -9.10 13.25
CA ASP A 526 -5.97 -10.50 13.28
C ASP A 526 -5.90 -11.22 11.92
N GLY A 527 -4.94 -10.82 11.08
CA GLY A 527 -4.78 -11.36 9.74
C GLY A 527 -5.79 -10.85 8.71
N ASP A 528 -6.64 -9.87 9.05
CA ASP A 528 -7.68 -9.31 8.17
C ASP A 528 -7.14 -8.30 7.16
N GLY A 529 -6.26 -8.79 6.28
CA GLY A 529 -5.79 -8.07 5.10
C GLY A 529 -4.80 -6.95 5.39
N TRP A 530 -3.79 -6.82 4.52
CA TRP A 530 -2.85 -5.72 4.61
C TRP A 530 -3.52 -4.40 4.22
N PHE A 531 -3.43 -3.42 5.11
CA PHE A 531 -3.97 -2.08 4.97
C PHE A 531 -2.83 -1.06 4.97
N ASN A 532 -2.70 -0.33 3.86
CA ASN A 532 -1.76 0.77 3.69
C ASN A 532 -2.06 1.86 4.71
N TYR A 533 -1.10 2.11 5.59
CA TYR A 533 -1.20 3.10 6.65
C TYR A 533 -0.96 4.51 6.08
N PHE A 534 -1.94 5.39 6.24
CA PHE A 534 -1.89 6.76 5.75
C PHE A 534 -2.07 7.82 6.85
N GLY A 535 -1.86 7.45 8.12
CA GLY A 535 -2.15 8.33 9.26
C GLY A 535 -3.64 8.32 9.59
N TRP A 536 -4.30 9.47 9.48
CA TRP A 536 -5.74 9.63 9.72
C TRP A 536 -6.43 10.22 8.48
N PRO A 537 -7.73 9.94 8.23
CA PRO A 537 -8.42 10.39 7.02
C PRO A 537 -8.44 11.92 6.81
N THR A 538 -8.36 12.70 7.89
CA THR A 538 -8.31 14.17 7.81
C THR A 538 -6.89 14.74 7.79
N SER A 539 -5.88 13.96 8.20
CA SER A 539 -4.47 14.36 8.16
C SER A 539 -3.54 13.17 8.33
N SER A 540 -2.51 13.09 7.49
CA SER A 540 -1.46 12.06 7.56
C SER A 540 -0.54 12.21 8.78
N GLU A 541 -0.54 13.37 9.42
CA GLU A 541 0.24 13.63 10.64
C GLU A 541 -0.39 13.03 11.89
N LEU A 542 -1.70 12.79 11.87
CA LEU A 542 -2.45 12.23 12.99
C LEU A 542 -2.35 10.70 13.00
N PRO A 543 -2.22 10.08 14.19
CA PRO A 543 -2.18 8.63 14.30
C PRO A 543 -3.56 8.01 14.00
N TRP A 544 -3.54 6.74 13.59
CA TRP A 544 -4.76 5.96 13.41
C TRP A 544 -5.42 5.68 14.76
N THR A 545 -6.71 6.01 14.91
CA THR A 545 -7.44 5.83 16.17
C THR A 545 -8.32 4.59 16.11
N PHE A 546 -8.05 3.63 16.99
CA PHE A 546 -8.89 2.45 17.20
C PHE A 546 -9.91 2.70 18.32
N SER A 547 -11.17 2.35 18.07
CA SER A 547 -12.23 2.39 19.08
C SER A 547 -13.32 1.36 18.78
N GLU A 548 -14.08 0.96 19.80
CA GLU A 548 -15.13 -0.05 19.66
C GLU A 548 -16.21 0.32 18.62
N GLN A 549 -16.56 1.60 18.56
CA GLN A 549 -17.59 2.11 17.65
C GLN A 549 -17.00 2.72 16.37
N GLY A 550 -15.68 2.85 16.30
CA GLY A 550 -15.00 3.66 15.28
C GLY A 550 -15.28 5.16 15.42
N THR A 551 -14.65 5.95 14.55
CA THR A 551 -14.86 7.41 14.45
C THR A 551 -15.55 7.76 13.16
N VAL A 552 -16.66 8.50 13.23
CA VAL A 552 -17.39 8.95 12.04
C VAL A 552 -16.70 10.17 11.42
N ILE A 553 -16.27 10.04 10.15
CA ILE A 553 -15.71 11.10 9.32
C ILE A 553 -16.37 11.02 7.95
N ASP A 554 -16.98 12.11 7.49
CA ASP A 554 -17.73 12.17 6.23
C ASP A 554 -18.70 10.99 6.04
N SER A 555 -19.40 10.60 7.11
CA SER A 555 -20.34 9.47 7.16
C SER A 555 -19.73 8.07 6.92
N LEU A 556 -18.42 7.94 7.08
CA LEU A 556 -17.71 6.67 7.18
C LEU A 556 -17.14 6.50 8.60
N VAL A 557 -17.23 5.29 9.13
CA VAL A 557 -16.73 4.86 10.43
C VAL A 557 -15.32 4.31 10.25
N TYR A 558 -14.31 5.00 10.76
CA TYR A 558 -12.89 4.61 10.69
C TYR A 558 -12.40 4.00 11.99
N GLY A 559 -11.48 3.04 11.88
CA GLY A 559 -10.75 2.47 13.01
C GLY A 559 -11.65 1.74 14.01
N LYS A 560 -12.66 1.03 13.50
CA LYS A 560 -13.54 0.24 14.35
C LYS A 560 -12.83 -1.05 14.76
N LEU A 561 -12.63 -1.21 16.07
CA LEU A 561 -12.00 -2.38 16.65
C LEU A 561 -12.86 -2.90 17.81
N PRO A 562 -13.55 -4.04 17.63
CA PRO A 562 -14.34 -4.66 18.68
C PRO A 562 -13.57 -4.85 19.99
N ARG A 563 -14.28 -5.06 21.10
CA ARG A 563 -13.60 -5.39 22.37
C ARG A 563 -12.97 -6.77 22.29
N GLY A 564 -11.83 -6.93 22.94
CA GLY A 564 -11.15 -8.22 23.05
C GLY A 564 -9.66 -8.11 22.77
N ARG A 565 -9.02 -9.26 22.64
CA ARG A 565 -7.62 -9.38 22.28
C ARG A 565 -7.45 -9.39 20.77
N HIS A 566 -6.55 -8.56 20.27
CA HIS A 566 -6.20 -8.42 18.86
C HIS A 566 -4.68 -8.43 18.66
N VAL A 567 -4.23 -9.04 17.58
CA VAL A 567 -2.85 -8.97 17.11
C VAL A 567 -2.79 -7.98 15.97
N VAL A 568 -1.97 -6.94 16.11
CA VAL A 568 -1.68 -6.00 15.03
C VAL A 568 -0.32 -6.36 14.46
N GLU A 569 -0.31 -6.79 13.21
CA GLU A 569 0.91 -6.98 12.43
C GLU A 569 1.20 -5.72 11.60
N TYR A 570 2.47 -5.39 11.43
CA TYR A 570 2.90 -4.22 10.67
C TYR A 570 4.22 -4.49 9.94
N ARG A 571 4.39 -3.85 8.79
CA ARG A 571 5.62 -3.83 7.99
C ARG A 571 5.68 -2.57 7.13
N SER A 572 6.73 -2.45 6.31
CA SER A 572 6.85 -1.40 5.31
C SER A 572 7.37 -1.95 3.99
N ILE A 573 7.22 -1.17 2.93
CA ILE A 573 7.73 -1.40 1.58
C ILE A 573 8.58 -0.19 1.21
N ASP A 574 9.82 -0.40 0.77
CA ASP A 574 10.71 0.70 0.34
C ASP A 574 10.42 1.13 -1.11
N ALA A 575 11.16 2.12 -1.59
CA ALA A 575 10.99 2.64 -2.96
C ALA A 575 11.51 1.69 -4.06
N ALA A 576 12.38 0.73 -3.71
CA ALA A 576 12.80 -0.34 -4.61
C ALA A 576 11.74 -1.46 -4.69
N GLY A 577 10.83 -1.52 -3.71
CA GLY A 577 9.74 -2.48 -3.63
C GLY A 577 10.01 -3.63 -2.66
N ASN A 578 11.09 -3.59 -1.85
CA ASN A 578 11.39 -4.66 -0.91
C ASN A 578 10.44 -4.62 0.29
N TYR A 579 9.97 -5.80 0.70
CA TYR A 579 9.17 -5.93 1.91
C TYR A 579 10.07 -6.02 3.15
N GLY A 580 9.77 -5.16 4.13
CA GLY A 580 10.25 -5.28 5.50
C GLY A 580 9.70 -6.54 6.19
N LYS A 581 10.48 -7.09 7.14
CA LYS A 581 10.01 -8.20 7.96
C LYS A 581 8.80 -7.76 8.81
N ALA A 582 7.69 -8.49 8.66
CA ALA A 582 6.51 -8.27 9.50
C ALA A 582 6.84 -8.49 10.98
N ARG A 583 6.39 -7.55 11.81
CA ARG A 583 6.42 -7.61 13.28
C ARG A 583 5.01 -7.45 13.81
N SER A 584 4.81 -7.72 15.08
CA SER A 584 3.49 -7.57 15.69
C SER A 584 3.55 -7.09 17.13
N PHE A 585 2.43 -6.54 17.58
CA PHE A 585 2.12 -6.32 18.99
C PHE A 585 0.69 -6.79 19.26
N THR A 586 0.39 -7.05 20.53
CA THR A 586 -0.95 -7.43 20.96
C THR A 586 -1.60 -6.30 21.75
N VAL A 587 -2.84 -5.97 21.42
CA VAL A 587 -3.69 -5.10 22.22
C VAL A 587 -4.85 -5.91 22.81
N THR A 588 -5.24 -5.58 24.03
CA THR A 588 -6.50 -6.05 24.61
C THR A 588 -7.32 -4.83 25.03
N THR A 589 -8.48 -4.67 24.41
CA THR A 589 -9.42 -3.58 24.69
C THR A 589 -10.50 -4.08 25.65
N ILE A 590 -10.67 -3.39 26.77
CA ILE A 590 -11.71 -3.70 27.77
C ILE A 590 -12.91 -2.77 27.64
N ALA A 591 -13.98 -3.09 28.36
CA ALA A 591 -15.15 -2.22 28.44
C ALA A 591 -14.79 -0.85 29.04
N PRO A 592 -15.26 0.26 28.44
CA PRO A 592 -15.14 1.57 29.04
C PRO A 592 -15.88 1.61 30.38
N PRO A 593 -15.35 2.32 31.40
CA PRO A 593 -16.06 2.51 32.65
C PRO A 593 -17.35 3.30 32.40
N PRO A 594 -18.35 3.15 33.28
CA PRO A 594 -19.63 3.82 33.14
C PRO A 594 -19.44 5.34 33.20
N ALA A 595 -20.33 6.07 32.53
CA ALA A 595 -20.30 7.52 32.51
C ALA A 595 -20.44 8.10 33.94
N CYS A 596 -19.61 9.07 34.25
CA CYS A 596 -19.57 9.70 35.57
C CYS A 596 -20.86 10.49 35.83
N THR A 597 -21.54 10.25 36.96
CA THR A 597 -22.61 11.13 37.44
C THR A 597 -22.06 12.24 38.34
N SER A 598 -20.89 12.02 38.93
CA SER A 598 -20.11 13.01 39.67
C SER A 598 -18.62 12.79 39.42
N THR A 599 -17.86 13.87 39.33
CA THR A 599 -16.40 13.82 39.10
C THR A 599 -15.68 14.63 40.16
N VAL A 600 -14.70 14.01 40.81
CA VAL A 600 -13.74 14.65 41.70
C VAL A 600 -12.42 14.77 40.96
N THR A 601 -11.91 15.99 40.86
CA THR A 601 -10.57 16.32 40.35
C THR A 601 -9.78 17.04 41.43
N GLY A 602 -8.46 17.16 41.26
CA GLY A 602 -7.61 17.86 42.23
C GLY A 602 -7.54 17.16 43.59
N THR A 603 -7.50 17.91 44.69
CA THR A 603 -7.32 17.36 46.04
C THR A 603 -8.63 17.27 46.82
N HIS A 604 -8.96 16.09 47.36
CA HIS A 604 -10.05 15.88 48.32
C HIS A 604 -9.48 15.48 49.67
N ARG A 605 -9.79 16.23 50.74
CA ARG A 605 -9.35 15.93 52.11
C ARG A 605 -10.56 15.52 52.94
N GLY A 606 -10.43 14.41 53.65
CA GLY A 606 -11.49 13.82 54.46
C GLY A 606 -12.12 12.59 53.78
N PRO A 607 -13.05 11.91 54.48
CA PRO A 607 -13.72 10.74 53.96
C PRO A 607 -14.52 11.06 52.69
N LEU A 608 -14.62 10.10 51.77
CA LEU A 608 -15.46 10.17 50.58
C LEU A 608 -16.41 8.97 50.58
N THR A 609 -17.73 9.23 50.69
CA THR A 609 -18.74 8.19 50.63
C THR A 609 -19.51 8.29 49.32
N VAL A 610 -19.42 7.26 48.48
CA VAL A 610 -20.18 7.12 47.24
C VAL A 610 -21.49 6.43 47.54
N THR A 611 -22.59 7.18 47.58
CA THR A 611 -23.90 6.70 48.04
C THR A 611 -24.81 6.20 46.92
N GLY A 612 -24.54 6.57 45.67
CA GLY A 612 -25.30 6.20 44.49
C GLY A 612 -24.70 6.79 43.21
N GLY A 613 -25.16 6.34 42.05
CA GLY A 613 -24.60 6.74 40.75
C GLY A 613 -23.14 6.32 40.57
N VAL A 614 -22.43 7.01 39.69
CA VAL A 614 -21.03 6.76 39.35
C VAL A 614 -20.18 7.95 39.80
N THR A 615 -19.37 7.76 40.83
CA THR A 615 -18.37 8.76 41.23
C THR A 615 -17.05 8.44 40.56
N CYS A 616 -16.57 9.39 39.75
CA CYS A 616 -15.27 9.32 39.09
C CYS A 616 -14.23 10.14 39.85
N LEU A 617 -13.08 9.54 40.11
CA LEU A 617 -11.87 10.23 40.57
C LEU A 617 -10.95 10.33 39.36
N ASP A 618 -10.77 11.54 38.82
CA ASP A 618 -9.98 11.77 37.61
C ASP A 618 -8.69 12.53 37.95
N GLY A 619 -7.56 11.81 37.97
CA GLY A 619 -6.28 12.34 38.43
C GLY A 619 -6.26 12.82 39.89
N ALA A 620 -7.31 12.53 40.66
CA ALA A 620 -7.52 13.13 41.97
C ALA A 620 -6.57 12.61 43.05
N GLN A 621 -6.29 13.45 44.04
CA GLN A 621 -5.54 13.14 45.27
C GLN A 621 -6.53 13.10 46.44
N VAL A 622 -6.97 11.91 46.83
CA VAL A 622 -7.91 11.72 47.94
C VAL A 622 -7.13 11.33 49.18
N THR A 623 -7.29 12.08 50.28
CA THR A 623 -6.73 11.75 51.59
C THR A 623 -7.86 11.52 52.58
N GLY A 624 -8.12 10.27 52.91
CA GLY A 624 -9.27 9.84 53.70
C GLY A 624 -9.83 8.50 53.22
N VAL A 625 -10.70 7.89 54.03
CA VAL A 625 -11.36 6.64 53.66
C VAL A 625 -12.34 6.85 52.51
N VAL A 626 -12.35 5.92 51.54
CA VAL A 626 -13.32 5.90 50.43
C VAL A 626 -14.26 4.73 50.64
N THR A 627 -15.56 5.02 50.77
CA THR A 627 -16.59 4.00 50.99
C THR A 627 -17.60 4.01 49.86
N VAL A 628 -17.77 2.88 49.17
CA VAL A 628 -18.78 2.70 48.12
C VAL A 628 -19.94 1.90 48.68
N ARG A 629 -21.13 2.50 48.67
CA ARG A 629 -22.35 1.86 49.16
C ARG A 629 -22.94 0.89 48.12
N PRO A 630 -23.81 -0.03 48.55
CA PRO A 630 -24.48 -0.97 47.66
C PRO A 630 -25.16 -0.29 46.47
N GLY A 631 -24.95 -0.85 45.27
CA GLY A 631 -25.50 -0.34 44.01
C GLY A 631 -24.83 0.92 43.46
N ALA A 632 -23.89 1.53 44.19
CA ALA A 632 -23.12 2.67 43.69
C ALA A 632 -21.85 2.19 42.94
N SER A 633 -21.27 3.08 42.12
CA SER A 633 -20.07 2.78 41.34
C SER A 633 -18.95 3.77 41.60
N LEU A 634 -17.72 3.26 41.64
CA LEU A 634 -16.50 4.05 41.78
C LEU A 634 -15.59 3.81 40.57
N VAL A 635 -15.20 4.87 39.88
CA VAL A 635 -14.24 4.83 38.77
C VAL A 635 -13.05 5.70 39.13
N VAL A 636 -11.85 5.15 39.15
CA VAL A 636 -10.61 5.87 39.47
C VAL A 636 -9.71 5.82 38.25
N LYS A 637 -9.51 6.98 37.61
CA LYS A 637 -8.66 7.17 36.44
C LYS A 637 -7.38 7.87 36.88
N GLY A 638 -6.29 7.11 37.03
CA GLY A 638 -5.06 7.61 37.60
C GLY A 638 -5.24 8.11 39.04
N GLY A 639 -4.39 9.05 39.47
CA GLY A 639 -4.51 9.66 40.79
C GLY A 639 -4.07 8.76 41.95
N ARG A 640 -4.35 9.23 43.17
CA ARG A 640 -3.88 8.62 44.42
C ARG A 640 -4.95 8.68 45.50
N ILE A 641 -5.18 7.55 46.15
CA ILE A 641 -6.01 7.46 47.36
C ILE A 641 -5.09 7.11 48.52
N THR A 642 -4.97 8.02 49.49
CA THR A 642 -4.28 7.80 50.76
C THR A 642 -5.32 7.54 51.83
N GLY A 643 -5.62 6.26 52.06
CA GLY A 643 -6.73 5.80 52.89
C GLY A 643 -7.28 4.47 52.40
N ALA A 644 -8.06 3.79 53.25
CA ALA A 644 -8.70 2.53 52.88
C ALA A 644 -9.83 2.76 51.86
N VAL A 645 -9.98 1.84 50.91
CA VAL A 645 -11.08 1.79 49.95
C VAL A 645 -11.94 0.57 50.27
N THR A 646 -13.20 0.78 50.62
CA THR A 646 -14.16 -0.28 50.97
C THR A 646 -15.40 -0.18 50.10
N ALA A 647 -15.76 -1.24 49.39
CA ALA A 647 -16.96 -1.30 48.58
C ALA A 647 -17.78 -2.55 48.94
N ASP A 648 -19.04 -2.38 49.36
CA ASP A 648 -19.98 -3.49 49.59
C ASP A 648 -21.07 -3.50 48.53
N ARG A 649 -21.17 -4.60 47.78
CA ARG A 649 -22.06 -4.85 46.64
C ARG A 649 -22.17 -3.65 45.70
N PRO A 650 -21.04 -3.07 45.24
CA PRO A 650 -21.08 -2.00 44.28
C PRO A 650 -21.64 -2.51 42.95
N ALA A 651 -22.26 -1.61 42.18
CA ALA A 651 -22.58 -1.94 40.80
C ALA A 651 -21.26 -2.15 40.02
N GLU A 652 -20.36 -1.17 40.05
CA GLU A 652 -19.06 -1.28 39.40
C GLU A 652 -17.92 -0.64 40.20
N VAL A 653 -16.74 -1.26 40.19
CA VAL A 653 -15.49 -0.65 40.70
C VAL A 653 -14.41 -0.76 39.64
N HIS A 654 -13.87 0.39 39.23
CA HIS A 654 -12.78 0.49 38.26
C HIS A 654 -11.59 1.23 38.89
N LEU A 655 -10.45 0.57 39.01
CA LEU A 655 -9.17 1.15 39.43
C LEU A 655 -8.20 1.10 38.24
N LEU A 656 -8.11 2.19 37.48
CA LEU A 656 -7.44 2.27 36.19
C LEU A 656 -6.19 3.15 36.32
N GLY A 657 -5.00 2.55 36.41
CA GLY A 657 -3.75 3.29 36.63
C GLY A 657 -3.69 4.00 38.01
N ALA A 658 -4.58 3.64 38.93
CA ALA A 658 -4.74 4.28 40.23
C ALA A 658 -3.70 3.78 41.24
N ARG A 659 -3.29 4.66 42.16
CA ARG A 659 -2.50 4.27 43.33
C ARG A 659 -3.35 4.29 44.60
N VAL A 660 -3.34 3.20 45.36
CA VAL A 660 -4.04 3.10 46.65
C VAL A 660 -3.02 2.85 47.76
N ASP A 661 -2.73 3.88 48.57
CA ASP A 661 -1.92 3.82 49.78
C ASP A 661 -2.81 3.52 50.99
N GLY A 662 -3.43 2.35 50.97
CA GLY A 662 -4.34 1.84 52.01
C GLY A 662 -4.83 0.43 51.65
N ALA A 663 -5.62 -0.17 52.55
CA ALA A 663 -6.26 -1.46 52.26
C ALA A 663 -7.39 -1.29 51.23
N LEU A 664 -7.53 -2.26 50.33
CA LEU A 664 -8.64 -2.37 49.37
C LEU A 664 -9.51 -3.57 49.77
N ALA A 665 -10.80 -3.33 49.99
CA ALA A 665 -11.79 -4.39 50.19
C ALA A 665 -12.97 -4.17 49.26
N VAL A 666 -13.20 -5.11 48.33
CA VAL A 666 -14.34 -5.08 47.41
C VAL A 666 -15.13 -6.38 47.58
N HIS A 667 -16.36 -6.25 48.05
CA HIS A 667 -17.26 -7.37 48.31
C HIS A 667 -18.43 -7.37 47.34
N GLY A 668 -18.58 -8.42 46.54
CA GLY A 668 -19.79 -8.66 45.73
C GLY A 668 -20.03 -7.68 44.59
N ALA A 669 -18.99 -7.17 43.93
CA ALA A 669 -19.13 -6.29 42.77
C ALA A 669 -19.76 -7.00 41.57
N ALA A 670 -20.67 -6.34 40.83
CA ALA A 670 -21.17 -6.86 39.56
C ALA A 670 -20.13 -6.73 38.43
N THR A 671 -19.31 -5.68 38.45
CA THR A 671 -18.09 -5.56 37.64
C THR A 671 -16.95 -5.00 38.46
N LEU A 672 -15.80 -5.65 38.42
CA LEU A 672 -14.56 -5.21 39.03
C LEU A 672 -13.44 -5.16 37.98
N THR A 673 -12.84 -3.99 37.77
CA THR A 673 -11.69 -3.83 36.89
C THR A 673 -10.54 -3.19 37.65
N ILE A 674 -9.44 -3.90 37.80
CA ILE A 674 -8.19 -3.39 38.35
C ILE A 674 -7.11 -3.58 37.28
N ALA A 675 -6.69 -2.47 36.66
CA ALA A 675 -5.77 -2.51 35.53
C ALA A 675 -4.68 -1.44 35.68
N GLY A 676 -3.42 -1.88 35.66
CA GLY A 676 -2.28 -0.97 35.83
C GLY A 676 -2.20 -0.29 37.19
N ALA A 677 -2.88 -0.82 38.21
CA ALA A 677 -2.99 -0.17 39.51
C ALA A 677 -1.77 -0.48 40.41
N ASP A 678 -1.48 0.42 41.35
CA ASP A 678 -0.46 0.26 42.40
C ASP A 678 -1.14 0.20 43.78
N LEU A 679 -1.43 -1.01 44.23
CA LEU A 679 -2.07 -1.30 45.51
C LEU A 679 -0.99 -1.52 46.56
N ARG A 680 -0.83 -0.56 47.47
CA ARG A 680 0.25 -0.59 48.47
C ARG A 680 -0.13 -1.33 49.75
N GLY A 681 -1.43 -1.39 50.08
CA GLY A 681 -1.96 -2.17 51.19
C GLY A 681 -2.43 -3.57 50.77
N ALA A 682 -3.06 -4.29 51.70
CA ALA A 682 -3.70 -5.58 51.41
C ALA A 682 -4.95 -5.38 50.53
N ALA A 683 -5.21 -6.33 49.63
CA ALA A 683 -6.35 -6.33 48.73
C ALA A 683 -7.19 -7.61 48.95
N LEU A 684 -8.44 -7.43 49.40
CA LEU A 684 -9.42 -8.49 49.56
C LEU A 684 -10.53 -8.30 48.53
N LEU A 685 -10.67 -9.26 47.62
CA LEU A 685 -11.68 -9.29 46.58
C LEU A 685 -12.60 -10.48 46.83
N THR A 686 -13.89 -10.25 47.05
CA THR A 686 -14.84 -11.35 47.25
C THR A 686 -15.98 -11.30 46.24
N GLY A 687 -16.37 -12.46 45.75
CA GLY A 687 -17.30 -12.59 44.62
C GLY A 687 -18.76 -12.42 44.98
N GLY A 688 -19.54 -12.06 43.96
CA GLY A 688 -21.00 -11.97 43.99
C GLY A 688 -21.66 -12.38 42.67
N GLY A 689 -20.96 -13.17 41.83
CA GLY A 689 -21.45 -13.61 40.51
C GLY A 689 -21.13 -12.68 39.32
N GLY A 690 -20.41 -11.57 39.54
CA GLY A 690 -20.03 -10.59 38.52
C GLY A 690 -18.71 -10.88 37.77
N THR A 691 -18.37 -10.02 36.82
CA THR A 691 -17.09 -10.08 36.05
C THR A 691 -15.97 -9.39 36.83
N ALA A 692 -14.76 -9.96 36.78
CA ALA A 692 -13.59 -9.40 37.46
C ALA A 692 -12.34 -9.45 36.57
N VAL A 693 -11.60 -8.35 36.50
CA VAL A 693 -10.31 -8.22 35.81
C VAL A 693 -9.28 -7.72 36.82
N LEU A 694 -8.13 -8.39 36.86
CA LEU A 694 -6.94 -7.94 37.57
C LEU A 694 -5.74 -8.18 36.64
N THR A 695 -5.19 -7.11 36.06
CA THR A 695 -4.10 -7.22 35.09
C THR A 695 -3.10 -6.09 35.24
N GLY A 696 -1.82 -6.39 34.99
CA GLY A 696 -0.69 -5.46 35.00
C GLY A 696 -0.58 -4.60 36.25
N SER A 697 -1.12 -5.06 37.38
CA SER A 697 -1.19 -4.31 38.63
C SER A 697 -0.12 -4.80 39.60
N THR A 698 0.38 -3.88 40.43
CA THR A 698 1.29 -4.20 41.53
C THR A 698 0.50 -4.25 42.83
N VAL A 699 0.61 -5.35 43.57
CA VAL A 699 0.05 -5.51 44.91
C VAL A 699 1.19 -5.74 45.90
N LYS A 700 1.48 -4.76 46.74
CA LYS A 700 2.54 -4.88 47.76
C LYS A 700 2.07 -5.63 49.00
N GLY A 701 0.82 -5.46 49.41
CA GLY A 701 0.23 -6.19 50.53
C GLY A 701 -0.18 -7.61 50.13
N ALA A 702 -0.83 -8.32 51.07
CA ALA A 702 -1.44 -9.61 50.77
C ALA A 702 -2.62 -9.43 49.80
N LEU A 703 -2.73 -10.32 48.82
CA LEU A 703 -3.82 -10.40 47.86
C LEU A 703 -4.66 -11.65 48.18
N ALA A 704 -5.97 -11.51 48.31
CA ALA A 704 -6.86 -12.64 48.55
C ALA A 704 -8.14 -12.52 47.70
N CYS A 705 -8.49 -13.59 47.00
CA CYS A 705 -9.76 -13.70 46.26
C CYS A 705 -10.61 -14.81 46.89
N GLN A 706 -11.88 -14.52 47.17
CA GLN A 706 -12.82 -15.51 47.70
C GLN A 706 -14.10 -15.53 46.88
N GLY A 707 -14.41 -16.66 46.23
CA GLY A 707 -15.60 -16.76 45.36
C GLY A 707 -15.55 -15.89 44.11
N VAL A 708 -14.38 -15.33 43.77
CA VAL A 708 -14.11 -14.57 42.54
C VAL A 708 -12.79 -15.06 41.94
N ARG A 709 -12.72 -15.13 40.61
CA ARG A 709 -11.50 -15.46 39.87
C ARG A 709 -11.26 -14.40 38.79
N PRO A 710 -10.46 -13.35 39.10
CA PRO A 710 -10.22 -12.29 38.13
C PRO A 710 -9.48 -12.80 36.88
N ALA A 711 -9.84 -12.22 35.76
CA ALA A 711 -9.19 -12.41 34.46
C ALA A 711 -7.87 -11.63 34.37
N ASP A 712 -6.82 -12.27 33.86
CA ASP A 712 -5.58 -11.64 33.40
C ASP A 712 -5.60 -11.48 31.87
N LEU A 713 -5.39 -10.25 31.41
CA LEU A 713 -5.45 -9.87 29.99
C LEU A 713 -4.09 -10.05 29.28
N GLY A 714 -3.16 -10.78 29.89
CA GLY A 714 -1.85 -11.07 29.33
C GLY A 714 -0.78 -10.03 29.68
N VAL A 715 -1.06 -9.18 30.66
CA VAL A 715 -0.05 -8.35 31.33
C VAL A 715 0.02 -8.81 32.78
N PRO A 716 1.10 -9.49 33.21
CA PRO A 716 1.14 -10.13 34.51
C PRO A 716 1.08 -9.13 35.67
N ASN A 717 0.41 -9.53 36.75
CA ASN A 717 0.43 -8.78 38.00
C ASN A 717 1.71 -9.07 38.80
N THR A 718 2.15 -8.11 39.60
CA THR A 718 3.27 -8.28 40.54
C THR A 718 2.76 -8.27 41.97
N VAL A 719 2.73 -9.42 42.64
CA VAL A 719 2.29 -9.55 44.03
C VAL A 719 3.52 -9.78 44.93
N LYS A 720 3.73 -8.91 45.93
CA LYS A 720 4.86 -9.02 46.87
C LYS A 720 4.47 -9.59 48.23
N GLY A 721 3.21 -9.44 48.64
CA GLY A 721 2.68 -10.08 49.84
C GLY A 721 2.26 -11.53 49.55
N GLY A 722 1.59 -12.16 50.51
CA GLY A 722 0.99 -13.48 50.27
C GLY A 722 -0.13 -13.39 49.22
N ASP A 723 -0.10 -14.28 48.24
CA ASP A 723 -1.12 -14.40 47.21
C ASP A 723 -2.03 -15.61 47.50
N ARG A 724 -3.32 -15.33 47.68
CA ARG A 724 -4.39 -16.32 47.87
C ARG A 724 -5.51 -16.14 46.86
N CYS A 725 -5.25 -15.53 45.70
CA CYS A 725 -6.23 -15.46 44.61
C CYS A 725 -6.29 -16.72 43.74
N GLY A 726 -5.39 -17.69 43.97
CA GLY A 726 -5.19 -18.82 43.05
C GLY A 726 -4.62 -18.34 41.71
N ASP A 727 -4.55 -19.22 40.71
CA ASP A 727 -4.17 -18.80 39.36
C ASP A 727 -5.29 -17.94 38.75
N LEU A 728 -4.93 -16.75 38.28
CA LEU A 728 -5.83 -15.88 37.51
C LEU A 728 -6.40 -16.63 36.31
N ALA A 729 -7.64 -16.31 35.93
CA ALA A 729 -8.23 -16.89 34.73
C ALA A 729 -7.58 -16.27 33.50
N ASP A 730 -7.37 -17.06 32.44
CA ASP A 730 -7.00 -16.49 31.15
C ASP A 730 -8.16 -15.63 30.63
N GLY A 731 -7.94 -14.33 30.58
CA GLY A 731 -8.92 -13.32 30.24
C GLY A 731 -8.85 -12.84 28.80
N ARG A 732 -8.32 -13.65 27.88
CA ARG A 732 -7.98 -13.26 26.50
C ARG A 732 -9.01 -13.72 25.46
N PRO A 733 -10.32 -13.39 25.55
CA PRO A 733 -11.22 -13.69 24.44
C PRO A 733 -10.74 -12.92 23.21
N ALA A 734 -10.62 -13.63 22.09
CA ALA A 734 -10.34 -13.00 20.81
C ALA A 734 -11.44 -11.99 20.51
N GLY A 735 -11.05 -10.77 20.11
CA GLY A 735 -12.03 -9.83 19.61
C GLY A 735 -12.61 -10.31 18.27
N HIS A 736 -13.71 -9.68 17.85
CA HIS A 736 -14.28 -9.94 16.54
C HIS A 736 -13.42 -9.34 15.42
N ALA A 737 -13.74 -9.69 14.17
CA ALA A 737 -13.04 -9.19 12.98
C ALA A 737 -12.93 -7.66 12.99
N TYR A 738 -11.74 -7.18 12.64
CA TYR A 738 -11.44 -5.76 12.51
C TYR A 738 -12.15 -5.17 11.29
N GLU A 739 -12.52 -3.90 11.38
CA GLU A 739 -12.93 -3.14 10.21
C GLU A 739 -12.20 -1.80 10.16
N ALA A 740 -11.32 -1.65 9.17
CA ALA A 740 -10.64 -0.39 8.95
C ALA A 740 -11.61 0.75 8.66
N VAL A 741 -12.60 0.48 7.80
CA VAL A 741 -13.64 1.45 7.41
C VAL A 741 -14.98 0.74 7.23
N ARG A 742 -16.05 1.32 7.77
CA ARG A 742 -17.45 0.93 7.50
C ARG A 742 -18.31 2.14 7.17
N HIS A 743 -19.45 1.92 6.54
CA HIS A 743 -20.43 2.99 6.37
C HIS A 743 -21.21 3.24 7.67
N THR A 744 -21.66 4.47 7.92
CA THR A 744 -22.63 4.75 8.98
C THR A 744 -24.00 4.20 8.59
N GLY A 745 -24.27 2.94 8.90
CA GLY A 745 -25.57 2.29 8.73
C GLY A 745 -25.84 1.41 9.93
N ARG A 746 -26.96 1.64 10.61
CA ARG A 746 -27.42 0.85 11.77
C ARG A 746 -27.92 -0.51 11.34
#